data_AF-A0A962KGC2-F1
#
_entry.id   AF-A0A962KGC2-F1
#
_cell.length_a   1.000
_cell.length_b   1.000
_cell.length_c   1.000
_cell.angle_alpha   90.00
_cell.angle_beta   90.00
_cell.angle_gamma   90.00
#
_symmetry.space_group_name_H-M   'P 1'
#
loop_
_entity.id
_entity.type
_entity.pdbx_description
1 polymer ?
#
loop_
_entity_poly.entity_id
_entity_poly.type
_entity_poly.pdbx_seq_one_letter_code
_entity_poly.pdbx_strand_id
1 'polypeptide(L)'
;MSVFKYEKDADGIVTITMDMSGPVNAMNEEYRSAMAETVDKLEREQGLTGVVFASAKKVFFAGGDLNELLAAEKGNEAGFMDMLRITKHNLRRLEKLPVPVVAAINGAALGGGFEICLCCNHRIAWDDKSVQLGLPEVSLGLLPGGGGVVRMVNLLGLEKALPYLLEGRKVAPAAALAEGMIHETTATVEELVPRAKAWILANRSDEEAAVQPWDRKGFRIPGGNASSPKLAQLIMGAPAMLRQKTRGLLPAPEKILDCAVEACRLDFDSALEVESRGLTYLAVTPQAKNMISTFFFGMNKVNGGASRPRDIAPYTTRKVGVLGAGMMGQGIAYVSAMAGIEVVLKDISIEAAEKGKAYSVTLLDKRVARGRMTEAQKNEVLGLIRPTATDADLQGCDLIIEAVFENMELKHKITKATEGRLAENGVWGSNTSTLPITQLAEASSRQENFIGIHFFSPVDKMPLVEIICGEKTSDETLARAFDYTRQIRKTPIVVNDSMGFFTSRTFGTYLDEGVRLLNEGVHPVQIDAMGKAIGMPVGPLAVYDEVSLELSRKAQETWKEMGVLDKWGDGSVVRSVIDTMVVEHGRGGRHHGGGFYEYSEDGSKAIWPQLFDIYYKPGTHVSEQDIKDRLLFRPVIESLKCLETNVLRSVADGNIGSIMGIGAPVWTGGYIQFVNTYGAQRFVERCRELEQVYGERFQAPKIALDHAASGELFS
;
A
#
# COMPACT_ATOMS: atom_id res chain seq x y z
N MET A 1 27.33 19.54 -20.47
CA MET A 1 26.29 20.58 -20.52
C MET A 1 25.41 20.38 -19.30
N SER A 2 25.09 21.44 -18.56
CA SER A 2 24.27 21.33 -17.35
C SER A 2 22.88 20.77 -17.69
N VAL A 3 22.33 19.91 -16.84
CA VAL A 3 20.98 19.36 -17.01
C VAL A 3 19.87 20.37 -16.70
N PHE A 4 20.24 21.52 -16.13
CA PHE A 4 19.38 22.66 -15.98
C PHE A 4 19.67 23.63 -17.12
N LYS A 5 18.73 23.74 -18.06
CA LYS A 5 18.84 24.68 -19.17
C LYS A 5 18.57 26.08 -18.64
N TYR A 6 19.53 26.97 -18.83
CA TYR A 6 19.51 28.34 -18.30
C TYR A 6 19.30 29.33 -19.45
N GLU A 7 18.13 29.95 -19.50
CA GLU A 7 17.77 30.87 -20.58
C GLU A 7 17.30 32.21 -20.01
N LYS A 8 18.01 33.29 -20.34
CA LYS A 8 17.64 34.65 -19.96
C LYS A 8 16.98 35.36 -21.13
N ASP A 9 15.85 36.02 -20.89
CA ASP A 9 15.16 36.82 -21.90
C ASP A 9 15.50 38.31 -21.85
N ALA A 10 14.89 39.08 -22.76
CA ALA A 10 15.11 40.52 -22.89
C ALA A 10 14.62 41.34 -21.69
N ASP A 11 13.71 40.78 -20.88
CA ASP A 11 13.20 41.42 -19.66
C ASP A 11 14.06 41.11 -18.43
N GLY A 12 15.14 40.34 -18.61
CA GLY A 12 16.04 39.94 -17.53
C GLY A 12 15.53 38.77 -16.70
N ILE A 13 14.48 38.07 -17.16
CA ILE A 13 13.94 36.89 -16.47
C ILE A 13 14.71 35.65 -16.92
N VAL A 14 15.18 34.86 -15.96
CA VAL A 14 15.85 33.59 -16.22
C VAL A 14 14.85 32.44 -16.08
N THR A 15 14.69 31.65 -17.14
CA THR A 15 13.98 30.37 -17.09
C THR A 15 14.98 29.24 -16.91
N ILE A 16 14.85 28.52 -15.80
CA ILE A 16 15.57 27.28 -15.51
C ILE A 16 14.67 26.10 -15.87
N THR A 17 14.99 25.39 -16.94
CA THR A 17 14.25 24.19 -17.33
C THR A 17 15.01 22.94 -16.91
N MET A 18 14.46 22.21 -15.96
CA MET A 18 15.02 20.95 -15.45
C MET A 18 14.78 19.82 -16.46
N ASP A 19 15.87 19.23 -16.96
CA ASP A 19 15.85 18.13 -17.92
C ASP A 19 16.96 17.13 -17.59
N MET A 20 16.83 16.50 -16.42
CA MET A 20 17.83 15.59 -15.86
C MET A 20 17.98 14.29 -16.64
N SER A 21 19.08 13.59 -16.37
CA SER A 21 19.31 12.26 -16.93
C SER A 21 18.22 11.28 -16.46
N GLY A 22 17.79 10.39 -17.36
CA GLY A 22 16.75 9.40 -17.07
C GLY A 22 15.31 9.87 -17.35
N PRO A 23 14.30 9.08 -16.92
CA PRO A 23 12.91 9.29 -17.29
C PRO A 23 12.22 10.43 -16.52
N VAL A 24 12.79 10.85 -15.38
CA VAL A 24 12.22 11.85 -14.47
C VAL A 24 13.34 12.72 -13.86
N ASN A 25 12.99 13.91 -13.38
CA ASN A 25 13.87 14.70 -12.52
C ASN A 25 13.80 14.18 -11.08
N ALA A 26 14.94 13.97 -10.41
CA ALA A 26 15.02 13.44 -9.05
C ALA A 26 16.17 14.10 -8.27
N MET A 27 16.07 14.17 -6.94
CA MET A 27 17.03 14.83 -6.06
C MET A 27 18.19 13.87 -5.73
N ASN A 28 19.05 13.67 -6.73
CA ASN A 28 20.29 12.88 -6.69
C ASN A 28 21.54 13.81 -6.75
N GLU A 29 22.72 13.22 -6.91
CA GLU A 29 23.98 13.97 -7.05
C GLU A 29 24.02 14.92 -8.26
N GLU A 30 23.45 14.51 -9.40
CA GLU A 30 23.34 15.34 -10.61
C GLU A 30 22.52 16.59 -10.32
N TYR A 31 21.39 16.45 -9.60
CA TYR A 31 20.58 17.58 -9.14
C TYR A 31 21.36 18.50 -8.20
N ARG A 32 22.05 17.95 -7.18
CA ARG A 32 22.77 18.77 -6.19
C ARG A 32 23.84 19.63 -6.88
N SER A 33 24.58 19.04 -7.82
CA SER A 33 25.57 19.75 -8.62
C SER A 33 24.94 20.82 -9.52
N ALA A 34 23.89 20.47 -10.27
CA ALA A 34 23.22 21.41 -11.18
C ALA A 34 22.54 22.57 -10.45
N MET A 35 21.91 22.30 -9.30
CA MET A 35 21.29 23.33 -8.47
C MET A 35 22.34 24.27 -7.86
N ALA A 36 23.46 23.73 -7.35
CA ALA A 36 24.55 24.55 -6.85
C ALA A 36 25.09 25.50 -7.93
N GLU A 37 25.41 24.99 -9.12
CA GLU A 37 25.86 25.77 -10.28
C GLU A 37 24.84 26.84 -10.68
N THR A 38 23.56 26.47 -10.69
CA THR A 38 22.46 27.36 -11.10
C THR A 38 22.32 28.54 -10.14
N VAL A 39 22.29 28.28 -8.83
CA VAL A 39 22.17 29.34 -7.82
C VAL A 39 23.41 30.23 -7.83
N ASP A 40 24.60 29.65 -7.95
CA ASP A 40 25.86 30.38 -8.11
C ASP A 40 25.85 31.32 -9.32
N LYS A 41 25.23 30.90 -10.42
CA LYS A 41 25.09 31.71 -11.62
C LYS A 41 24.04 32.81 -11.43
N LEU A 42 22.89 32.48 -10.84
CA LEU A 42 21.81 33.44 -10.55
C LEU A 42 22.29 34.59 -9.65
N GLU A 43 23.04 34.31 -8.59
CA GLU A 43 23.57 35.33 -7.67
C GLU A 43 24.56 36.31 -8.35
N ARG A 44 25.19 35.89 -9.46
CA ARG A 44 26.14 36.70 -10.22
C ARG A 44 25.54 37.31 -11.49
N GLU A 45 24.29 36.96 -11.83
CA GLU A 45 23.62 37.36 -13.07
C GLU A 45 23.27 38.85 -13.05
N GLN A 46 23.77 39.60 -14.04
CA GLN A 46 23.62 41.05 -14.09
C GLN A 46 22.28 41.44 -14.69
N GLY A 47 21.50 42.30 -14.04
CA GLY A 47 20.17 42.68 -14.54
C GLY A 47 19.15 41.53 -14.49
N LEU A 48 19.30 40.62 -13.53
CA LEU A 48 18.29 39.62 -13.21
C LEU A 48 17.05 40.32 -12.63
N THR A 49 15.86 40.02 -13.15
CA THR A 49 14.60 40.61 -12.69
C THR A 49 13.63 39.57 -12.09
N GLY A 50 13.89 38.28 -12.32
CA GLY A 50 13.15 37.17 -11.74
C GLY A 50 13.58 35.83 -12.32
N VAL A 51 13.07 34.75 -11.73
CA VAL A 51 13.42 33.38 -12.10
C VAL A 51 12.16 32.53 -12.27
N VAL A 52 12.10 31.72 -13.32
CA VAL A 52 11.07 30.70 -13.51
C VAL A 52 11.71 29.32 -13.47
N PHE A 53 11.27 28.46 -12.56
CA PHE A 53 11.62 27.03 -12.55
C PHE A 53 10.55 26.23 -13.31
N ALA A 54 10.97 25.53 -14.36
CA ALA A 54 10.13 24.69 -15.19
C ALA A 54 10.75 23.29 -15.37
N SER A 55 10.01 22.37 -15.98
CA SER A 55 10.49 21.01 -16.30
C SER A 55 10.23 20.67 -17.76
N ALA A 56 11.19 19.99 -18.39
CA ALA A 56 11.03 19.41 -19.73
C ALA A 56 10.48 17.96 -19.70
N LYS A 57 10.29 17.37 -18.52
CA LYS A 57 9.76 16.01 -18.36
C LYS A 57 8.23 16.03 -18.25
N LYS A 58 7.58 14.86 -18.38
CA LYS A 58 6.12 14.72 -18.14
C LYS A 58 5.70 15.03 -16.70
N VAL A 59 6.61 14.80 -15.75
CA VAL A 59 6.46 15.21 -14.35
C VAL A 59 7.26 16.48 -14.13
N PHE A 60 6.89 17.28 -13.13
CA PHE A 60 7.71 18.42 -12.74
C PHE A 60 9.01 17.90 -12.10
N PHE A 61 8.88 17.13 -11.01
CA PHE A 61 10.01 16.56 -10.28
C PHE A 61 9.52 15.46 -9.31
N ALA A 62 10.22 14.32 -9.27
CA ALA A 62 9.73 13.06 -8.69
C ALA A 62 10.17 12.79 -7.23
N GLY A 63 10.92 13.70 -6.60
CA GLY A 63 11.33 13.61 -5.19
C GLY A 63 12.78 13.15 -5.01
N GLY A 64 13.07 12.60 -3.82
CA GLY A 64 14.40 12.08 -3.46
C GLY A 64 14.86 10.88 -4.29
N ASP A 65 16.17 10.71 -4.47
CA ASP A 65 16.70 9.45 -5.01
C ASP A 65 16.61 8.33 -3.96
N LEU A 66 15.68 7.39 -4.20
CA LEU A 66 15.42 6.29 -3.28
C LEU A 66 16.56 5.26 -3.26
N ASN A 67 17.43 5.21 -4.28
CA ASN A 67 18.62 4.37 -4.22
C ASN A 67 19.64 4.95 -3.24
N GLU A 68 19.87 6.26 -3.25
CA GLU A 68 20.76 6.93 -2.29
C GLU A 68 20.22 6.77 -0.85
N LEU A 69 18.90 6.90 -0.66
CA LEU A 69 18.24 6.70 0.64
C LEU A 69 18.33 5.24 1.12
N LEU A 70 18.23 4.25 0.22
CA LEU A 70 18.48 2.85 0.55
C LEU A 70 19.95 2.56 0.88
N ALA A 71 20.89 3.28 0.26
CA ALA A 71 22.32 3.13 0.51
C ALA A 71 22.80 3.80 1.81
N ALA A 72 21.97 4.60 2.49
CA ALA A 72 22.34 5.22 3.76
C ALA A 72 22.58 4.16 4.87
N GLU A 73 23.79 4.09 5.40
CA GLU A 73 24.16 3.09 6.40
C GLU A 73 24.34 3.69 7.80
N LYS A 74 24.05 2.88 8.81
CA LYS A 74 24.36 3.20 10.20
C LYS A 74 25.88 3.37 10.36
N GLY A 75 26.31 4.43 11.02
CA GLY A 75 27.72 4.83 11.13
C GLY A 75 28.16 5.90 10.14
N ASN A 76 27.38 6.17 9.08
CA ASN A 76 27.65 7.26 8.12
C ASN A 76 26.60 8.40 8.22
N GLU A 77 25.99 8.58 9.39
CA GLU A 77 24.97 9.59 9.61
C GLU A 77 25.49 11.01 9.38
N ALA A 78 26.77 11.27 9.71
CA ALA A 78 27.39 12.59 9.51
C ALA A 78 27.49 12.97 8.02
N GLY A 79 27.94 12.04 7.17
CA GLY A 79 28.02 12.28 5.73
C GLY A 79 26.66 12.50 5.10
N PHE A 80 25.66 11.71 5.50
CA PHE A 80 24.28 11.91 5.04
C PHE A 80 23.69 13.25 5.51
N MET A 81 23.98 13.64 6.75
CA MET A 81 23.58 14.94 7.31
C MET A 81 24.20 16.12 6.52
N ASP A 82 25.48 16.03 6.15
CA ASP A 82 26.15 17.08 5.38
C ASP A 82 25.58 17.20 3.96
N MET A 83 25.21 16.08 3.33
CA MET A 83 24.49 16.08 2.06
C MET A 83 23.15 16.82 2.17
N LEU A 84 22.37 16.57 3.23
CA LEU A 84 21.10 17.27 3.46
C LEU A 84 21.30 18.77 3.71
N ARG A 85 22.36 19.14 4.44
CA ARG A 85 22.71 20.55 4.66
C ARG A 85 23.06 21.25 3.35
N ILE A 86 23.88 20.65 2.49
CA ILE A 86 24.19 21.21 1.16
C ILE A 86 22.92 21.39 0.35
N THR A 87 22.07 20.37 0.30
CA THR A 87 20.80 20.40 -0.44
C THR A 87 19.92 21.56 0.02
N LYS A 88 19.67 21.67 1.33
CA LYS A 88 18.85 22.74 1.89
C LYS A 88 19.50 24.11 1.83
N HIS A 89 20.83 24.18 1.91
CA HIS A 89 21.56 25.43 1.76
C HIS A 89 21.33 26.04 0.37
N ASN A 90 21.43 25.25 -0.69
CA ASN A 90 21.17 25.73 -2.06
C ASN A 90 19.70 26.14 -2.26
N LEU A 91 18.76 25.37 -1.70
CA LEU A 91 17.34 25.75 -1.71
C LEU A 91 17.08 27.07 -0.94
N ARG A 92 17.75 27.27 0.19
CA ARG A 92 17.63 28.48 1.01
C ARG A 92 18.26 29.70 0.34
N ARG A 93 19.36 29.52 -0.42
CA ARG A 93 19.95 30.57 -1.26
C ARG A 93 19.00 30.98 -2.38
N LEU A 94 18.41 30.00 -3.08
CA LEU A 94 17.39 30.26 -4.10
C LEU A 94 16.21 31.06 -3.54
N GLU A 95 15.73 30.66 -2.36
CA GLU A 95 14.61 31.30 -1.64
C GLU A 95 14.91 32.73 -1.18
N LYS A 96 16.20 33.09 -1.02
CA LYS A 96 16.68 34.42 -0.59
C LYS A 96 17.23 35.27 -1.75
N LEU A 97 17.02 34.88 -3.00
CA LEU A 97 17.40 35.73 -4.13
C LEU A 97 16.68 37.08 -4.05
N PRO A 98 17.34 38.19 -4.44
CA PRO A 98 16.75 39.53 -4.37
C PRO A 98 15.74 39.79 -5.50
N VAL A 99 15.20 38.73 -6.12
CA VAL A 99 14.23 38.78 -7.22
C VAL A 99 13.18 37.68 -7.03
N PRO A 100 11.95 37.85 -7.55
CA PRO A 100 10.91 36.84 -7.42
C PRO A 100 11.25 35.55 -8.18
N VAL A 101 10.98 34.41 -7.56
CA VAL A 101 11.12 33.06 -8.13
C VAL A 101 9.74 32.39 -8.25
N VAL A 102 9.42 31.86 -9.43
CA VAL A 102 8.13 31.21 -9.73
C VAL A 102 8.33 29.75 -10.15
N ALA A 103 7.59 28.82 -9.55
CA ALA A 103 7.49 27.44 -10.04
C ALA A 103 6.37 27.30 -11.07
N ALA A 104 6.70 26.84 -12.27
CA ALA A 104 5.80 26.51 -13.37
C ALA A 104 5.59 24.98 -13.42
N ILE A 105 4.53 24.50 -12.76
CA ILE A 105 4.32 23.08 -12.44
C ILE A 105 3.48 22.40 -13.53
N ASN A 106 4.16 21.74 -14.47
CA ASN A 106 3.58 21.08 -15.64
C ASN A 106 3.10 19.64 -15.41
N GLY A 107 3.40 19.06 -14.25
CA GLY A 107 3.17 17.64 -13.96
C GLY A 107 3.30 17.35 -12.48
N ALA A 108 3.32 16.08 -12.09
CA ALA A 108 3.48 15.69 -10.69
C ALA A 108 4.73 16.36 -10.05
N ALA A 109 4.52 17.03 -8.92
CA ALA A 109 5.57 17.57 -8.06
C ALA A 109 5.39 16.94 -6.68
N LEU A 110 6.17 15.89 -6.41
CA LEU A 110 6.01 15.06 -5.23
C LEU A 110 7.31 15.04 -4.41
N GLY A 111 7.16 15.09 -3.09
CA GLY A 111 8.26 15.09 -2.15
C GLY A 111 9.23 16.24 -2.41
N GLY A 112 10.53 15.93 -2.56
CA GLY A 112 11.56 16.89 -2.99
C GLY A 112 11.18 17.79 -4.17
N GLY A 113 10.33 17.32 -5.09
CA GLY A 113 9.82 18.15 -6.18
C GLY A 113 8.89 19.28 -5.73
N PHE A 114 8.02 18.99 -4.76
CA PHE A 114 7.20 20.02 -4.13
C PHE A 114 8.01 20.86 -3.14
N GLU A 115 9.05 20.32 -2.51
CA GLU A 115 9.97 21.10 -1.67
C GLU A 115 10.68 22.19 -2.48
N ILE A 116 11.10 21.92 -3.73
CA ILE A 116 11.60 22.94 -4.66
C ILE A 116 10.52 24.02 -4.90
N CYS A 117 9.28 23.62 -5.18
CA CYS A 117 8.17 24.56 -5.39
C CYS A 117 7.91 25.46 -4.16
N LEU A 118 8.03 24.90 -2.96
CA LEU A 118 7.83 25.62 -1.71
C LEU A 118 8.93 26.68 -1.47
N CYS A 119 10.12 26.51 -2.06
CA CYS A 119 11.19 27.51 -2.01
C CYS A 119 10.92 28.72 -2.92
N CYS A 120 10.07 28.57 -3.94
CA CYS A 120 9.69 29.66 -4.83
C CYS A 120 8.68 30.61 -4.15
N ASN A 121 8.76 31.91 -4.45
CA ASN A 121 7.83 32.91 -3.93
C ASN A 121 6.42 32.71 -4.51
N HIS A 122 6.33 32.23 -5.75
CA HIS A 122 5.07 31.95 -6.42
C HIS A 122 5.03 30.56 -7.06
N ARG A 123 3.82 30.00 -7.22
CA ARG A 123 3.59 28.61 -7.66
C ARG A 123 2.35 28.57 -8.54
N ILE A 124 2.54 28.17 -9.79
CA ILE A 124 1.49 28.06 -10.80
C ILE A 124 1.46 26.62 -11.29
N ALA A 125 0.29 25.99 -11.27
CA ALA A 125 0.13 24.59 -11.71
C ALA A 125 -0.86 24.45 -12.87
N TRP A 126 -0.57 23.55 -13.80
CA TRP A 126 -1.53 23.22 -14.85
C TRP A 126 -2.69 22.41 -14.25
N ASP A 127 -3.93 22.83 -14.47
CA ASP A 127 -5.13 22.18 -13.91
C ASP A 127 -5.51 20.91 -14.69
N ASP A 128 -4.70 19.87 -14.55
CA ASP A 128 -4.96 18.54 -15.10
C ASP A 128 -4.83 17.45 -14.04
N LYS A 129 -5.58 16.36 -14.23
CA LYS A 129 -5.60 15.20 -13.32
C LYS A 129 -4.25 14.52 -13.15
N SER A 130 -3.35 14.65 -14.13
CA SER A 130 -1.98 14.12 -14.07
C SER A 130 -1.06 14.92 -13.15
N VAL A 131 -1.44 16.16 -12.82
CA VAL A 131 -0.73 16.97 -11.82
C VAL A 131 -1.16 16.53 -10.42
N GLN A 132 -0.18 16.09 -9.65
CA GLN A 132 -0.33 15.71 -8.24
C GLN A 132 0.73 16.44 -7.43
N LEU A 133 0.29 17.09 -6.35
CA LEU A 133 1.11 17.91 -5.47
C LEU A 133 1.08 17.32 -4.06
N GLY A 134 2.22 17.24 -3.39
CA GLY A 134 2.28 16.81 -2.00
C GLY A 134 3.62 16.23 -1.57
N LEU A 135 3.67 15.77 -0.33
CA LEU A 135 4.87 15.29 0.36
C LEU A 135 4.64 13.84 0.88
N PRO A 136 4.74 12.82 0.00
CA PRO A 136 4.35 11.44 0.32
C PRO A 136 5.42 10.63 1.07
N GLU A 137 6.52 11.23 1.54
CA GLU A 137 7.69 10.57 2.13
C GLU A 137 7.34 9.63 3.29
N VAL A 138 6.32 9.96 4.09
CA VAL A 138 5.86 9.12 5.20
C VAL A 138 5.40 7.72 4.75
N SER A 139 4.89 7.60 3.52
CA SER A 139 4.50 6.31 2.93
C SER A 139 5.70 5.41 2.61
N LEU A 140 6.92 5.95 2.65
CA LEU A 140 8.18 5.24 2.48
C LEU A 140 8.98 5.17 3.79
N GLY A 141 8.38 5.51 4.92
CA GLY A 141 9.06 5.51 6.22
C GLY A 141 10.06 6.66 6.38
N LEU A 142 9.88 7.76 5.64
CA LEU A 142 10.74 8.94 5.65
C LEU A 142 9.95 10.20 6.04
N LEU A 143 10.63 11.33 6.08
CA LEU A 143 10.02 12.66 6.19
C LEU A 143 10.49 13.56 5.04
N PRO A 144 9.75 14.63 4.72
CA PRO A 144 10.18 15.65 3.75
C PRO A 144 11.39 16.42 4.30
N GLY A 145 12.61 16.06 3.86
CA GLY A 145 13.86 16.55 4.46
C GLY A 145 14.58 17.64 3.67
N GLY A 146 14.03 18.08 2.53
CA GLY A 146 14.47 19.25 1.77
C GLY A 146 13.83 20.56 2.27
N GLY A 147 13.25 20.56 3.47
CA GLY A 147 12.58 21.71 4.10
C GLY A 147 11.06 21.68 3.99
N GLY A 148 10.48 20.59 3.50
CA GLY A 148 9.04 20.45 3.27
C GLY A 148 8.22 20.51 4.55
N VAL A 149 8.70 19.94 5.67
CA VAL A 149 8.01 20.03 6.95
C VAL A 149 7.98 21.48 7.40
N VAL A 150 9.14 22.13 7.43
CA VAL A 150 9.29 23.51 7.92
C VAL A 150 8.48 24.49 7.08
N ARG A 151 8.56 24.39 5.74
CA ARG A 151 7.84 25.27 4.82
C ARG A 151 6.33 25.06 4.87
N MET A 152 5.86 23.83 4.93
CA MET A 152 4.41 23.57 5.02
C MET A 152 3.82 24.10 6.33
N VAL A 153 4.52 23.94 7.45
CA VAL A 153 4.08 24.48 8.74
C VAL A 153 4.07 26.01 8.72
N ASN A 154 5.09 26.66 8.17
CA ASN A 154 5.12 28.11 8.06
C ASN A 154 4.08 28.64 7.06
N LEU A 155 3.80 27.91 5.97
CA LEU A 155 2.84 28.31 4.94
C LEU A 155 1.39 28.17 5.38
N LEU A 156 1.03 27.01 5.97
CA LEU A 156 -0.37 26.65 6.25
C LEU A 156 -0.74 26.73 7.73
N GLY A 157 0.26 26.74 8.62
CA GLY A 157 0.07 26.47 10.04
C GLY A 157 0.09 24.97 10.36
N LEU A 158 0.42 24.63 11.61
CA LEU A 158 0.59 23.25 12.08
C LEU A 158 -0.62 22.37 11.75
N GLU A 159 -1.82 22.77 12.18
CA GLU A 159 -3.05 21.98 12.05
C GLU A 159 -3.37 21.61 10.60
N LYS A 160 -3.22 22.56 9.67
CA LYS A 160 -3.48 22.34 8.24
C LYS A 160 -2.36 21.58 7.53
N ALA A 161 -1.12 21.70 8.00
CA ALA A 161 0.02 21.00 7.42
C ALA A 161 0.02 19.50 7.77
N LEU A 162 -0.40 19.13 8.98
CA LEU A 162 -0.29 17.75 9.49
C LEU A 162 -0.91 16.66 8.59
N PRO A 163 -2.09 16.82 7.96
CA PRO A 163 -2.62 15.79 7.04
C PRO A 163 -1.72 15.52 5.83
N TYR A 164 -1.05 16.55 5.29
CA TYR A 164 -0.13 16.38 4.17
C TYR A 164 1.17 15.72 4.60
N LEU A 165 1.62 15.97 5.83
CA LEU A 165 2.88 15.47 6.36
C LEU A 165 2.76 14.07 6.99
N LEU A 166 1.77 13.84 7.86
CA LEU A 166 1.59 12.58 8.58
C LEU A 166 0.90 11.48 7.76
N GLU A 167 0.10 11.85 6.77
CA GLU A 167 -0.63 10.89 5.92
C GLU A 167 -0.11 10.88 4.47
N GLY A 168 0.80 11.79 4.11
CA GLY A 168 1.38 11.85 2.77
C GLY A 168 0.35 12.19 1.69
N ARG A 169 -0.69 12.96 2.04
CA ARG A 169 -1.82 13.25 1.15
C ARG A 169 -1.34 13.97 -0.11
N LYS A 170 -1.74 13.43 -1.27
CA LYS A 170 -1.57 14.05 -2.59
C LYS A 170 -2.85 14.77 -2.99
N VAL A 171 -2.72 15.92 -3.61
CA VAL A 171 -3.86 16.73 -4.07
C VAL A 171 -3.69 17.16 -5.53
N ALA A 172 -4.82 17.27 -6.22
CA ALA A 172 -4.90 17.88 -7.54
C ALA A 172 -4.77 19.43 -7.44
N PRO A 173 -4.45 20.13 -8.53
CA PRO A 173 -4.20 21.58 -8.54
C PRO A 173 -5.31 22.41 -7.90
N ALA A 174 -6.57 22.19 -8.28
CA ALA A 174 -7.71 22.91 -7.70
C ALA A 174 -7.79 22.79 -6.17
N ALA A 175 -7.54 21.61 -5.61
CA ALA A 175 -7.52 21.40 -4.17
C ALA A 175 -6.29 22.05 -3.51
N ALA A 176 -5.12 21.97 -4.15
CA ALA A 176 -3.91 22.64 -3.67
C ALA A 176 -4.08 24.17 -3.62
N LEU A 177 -4.79 24.75 -4.59
CA LEU A 177 -5.10 26.18 -4.64
C LEU A 177 -6.03 26.56 -3.48
N ALA A 178 -7.13 25.81 -3.29
CA ALA A 178 -8.08 26.06 -2.22
C ALA A 178 -7.45 25.98 -0.81
N GLU A 179 -6.44 25.13 -0.66
CA GLU A 179 -5.73 24.91 0.60
C GLU A 179 -4.57 25.89 0.81
N GLY A 180 -4.18 26.68 -0.20
CA GLY A 180 -3.08 27.64 -0.14
C GLY A 180 -1.69 27.04 -0.37
N MET A 181 -1.61 25.82 -0.92
CA MET A 181 -0.35 25.17 -1.28
C MET A 181 0.26 25.75 -2.57
N ILE A 182 -0.58 26.25 -3.47
CA ILE A 182 -0.21 26.96 -4.70
C ILE A 182 -1.00 28.27 -4.80
N HIS A 183 -0.64 29.13 -5.75
CA HIS A 183 -1.24 30.46 -5.87
C HIS A 183 -2.13 30.63 -7.09
N GLU A 184 -1.86 29.90 -8.17
CA GLU A 184 -2.60 30.02 -9.42
C GLU A 184 -2.65 28.67 -10.16
N THR A 185 -3.65 28.52 -11.04
CA THR A 185 -3.73 27.43 -12.01
C THR A 185 -3.87 27.96 -13.44
N THR A 186 -3.37 27.20 -14.43
CA THR A 186 -3.57 27.46 -15.87
C THR A 186 -4.42 26.37 -16.51
N ALA A 187 -5.12 26.70 -17.60
CA ALA A 187 -5.97 25.74 -18.31
C ALA A 187 -5.13 24.80 -19.20
N THR A 188 -4.05 25.32 -19.78
CA THR A 188 -3.11 24.51 -20.57
C THR A 188 -1.69 24.58 -20.02
N VAL A 189 -0.86 23.61 -20.41
CA VAL A 189 0.53 23.51 -19.96
C VAL A 189 1.41 24.60 -20.59
N GLU A 190 1.09 25.02 -21.83
CA GLU A 190 1.81 26.05 -22.59
C GLU A 190 1.68 27.44 -21.96
N GLU A 191 0.62 27.67 -21.19
CA GLU A 191 0.36 28.93 -20.48
C GLU A 191 1.26 29.12 -19.26
N LEU A 192 1.88 28.06 -18.71
CA LEU A 192 2.59 28.11 -17.43
C LEU A 192 3.75 29.11 -17.42
N VAL A 193 4.71 28.96 -18.34
CA VAL A 193 5.89 29.82 -18.40
C VAL A 193 5.52 31.26 -18.77
N PRO A 194 4.68 31.52 -19.79
CA PRO A 194 4.18 32.87 -20.07
C PRO A 194 3.50 33.52 -18.86
N ARG A 195 2.66 32.77 -18.12
CA ARG A 195 1.98 33.29 -16.94
C ARG A 195 2.96 33.58 -15.80
N ALA A 196 3.93 32.70 -15.56
CA ALA A 196 4.96 32.91 -14.56
C ALA A 196 5.77 34.20 -14.83
N LYS A 197 6.18 34.41 -16.09
CA LYS A 197 6.88 35.63 -16.51
C LYS A 197 6.00 36.88 -16.35
N ALA A 198 4.73 36.80 -16.76
CA ALA A 198 3.79 37.90 -16.59
C ALA A 198 3.60 38.28 -15.12
N TRP A 199 3.52 37.30 -14.21
CA TRP A 199 3.45 37.55 -12.78
C TRP A 199 4.71 38.25 -12.25
N ILE A 200 5.91 37.81 -12.66
CA ILE A 200 7.17 38.48 -12.30
C ILE A 200 7.16 39.95 -12.75
N LEU A 201 6.82 40.21 -14.02
CA LEU A 201 6.78 41.57 -14.57
C LEU A 201 5.79 42.47 -13.82
N ALA A 202 4.63 41.93 -13.44
CA ALA A 202 3.62 42.68 -12.69
C ALA A 202 4.07 43.02 -11.26
N ASN A 203 4.98 42.23 -10.68
CA ASN A 203 5.42 42.37 -9.29
C ASN A 203 6.90 42.81 -9.16
N ARG A 204 7.57 43.19 -10.25
CA ARG A 204 9.00 43.54 -10.25
C ARG A 204 9.37 44.73 -9.36
N SER A 205 8.40 45.58 -9.03
CA SER A 205 8.56 46.74 -8.14
C SER A 205 8.10 46.46 -6.70
N ASP A 206 7.54 45.29 -6.43
CA ASP A 206 7.15 44.86 -5.09
C ASP A 206 8.33 44.13 -4.43
N GLU A 207 8.99 44.79 -3.48
CA GLU A 207 10.10 44.20 -2.72
C GLU A 207 9.67 42.94 -1.95
N GLU A 208 8.39 42.84 -1.55
CA GLU A 208 7.88 41.66 -0.85
C GLU A 208 7.66 40.46 -1.78
N ALA A 209 7.56 40.66 -3.10
CA ALA A 209 7.38 39.58 -4.07
C ALA A 209 8.61 38.66 -4.17
N ALA A 210 9.78 39.16 -3.77
CA ALA A 210 11.03 38.38 -3.68
C ALA A 210 11.25 37.76 -2.29
N VAL A 211 10.44 38.11 -1.27
CA VAL A 211 10.66 37.69 0.11
C VAL A 211 9.54 36.77 0.58
N GLN A 212 9.91 35.55 1.01
CA GLN A 212 8.94 34.60 1.56
C GLN A 212 8.23 35.16 2.81
N PRO A 213 6.96 34.78 3.06
CA PRO A 213 6.22 35.28 4.21
C PRO A 213 6.97 35.13 5.54
N TRP A 214 7.65 33.99 5.76
CA TRP A 214 8.39 33.70 6.99
C TRP A 214 9.69 34.49 7.18
N ASP A 215 10.20 35.12 6.12
CA ASP A 215 11.38 36.01 6.20
C ASP A 215 10.99 37.49 6.37
N ARG A 216 9.69 37.82 6.30
CA ARG A 216 9.21 39.18 6.51
C ARG A 216 9.20 39.53 7.98
N LYS A 217 9.61 40.76 8.29
CA LYS A 217 9.61 41.28 9.67
C LYS A 217 8.19 41.23 10.25
N GLY A 218 8.05 40.59 11.41
CA GLY A 218 6.77 40.50 12.11
C GLY A 218 5.88 39.33 11.68
N PHE A 219 6.36 38.45 10.79
CA PHE A 219 5.66 37.23 10.43
C PHE A 219 5.19 36.42 11.65
N ARG A 220 4.03 35.78 11.50
CA ARG A 220 3.45 34.84 12.46
C ARG A 220 2.93 33.64 11.69
N ILE A 221 3.27 32.45 12.17
CA ILE A 221 2.75 31.20 11.62
C ILE A 221 1.22 31.23 11.68
N PRO A 222 0.52 30.92 10.59
CA PRO A 222 -0.94 30.83 10.59
C PRO A 222 -1.44 29.88 11.70
N GLY A 223 -2.41 30.33 12.49
CA GLY A 223 -2.93 29.57 13.64
C GLY A 223 -2.10 29.67 14.92
N GLY A 224 -0.94 30.34 14.90
CA GLY A 224 -0.11 30.63 16.06
C GLY A 224 1.13 29.74 16.18
N ASN A 225 1.94 30.01 17.22
CA ASN A 225 3.11 29.23 17.58
C ASN A 225 2.78 28.12 18.59
N ALA A 226 3.76 27.31 18.97
CA ALA A 226 3.54 26.19 19.90
C ALA A 226 2.99 26.60 21.29
N SER A 227 3.17 27.86 21.70
CA SER A 227 2.67 28.40 22.97
C SER A 227 1.25 28.94 22.89
N SER A 228 0.65 28.97 21.70
CA SER A 228 -0.72 29.45 21.51
C SER A 228 -1.71 28.45 22.13
N PRO A 229 -2.72 28.87 22.93
CA PRO A 229 -3.55 27.95 23.71
C PRO A 229 -4.21 26.83 22.89
N LYS A 230 -4.71 27.15 21.69
CA LYS A 230 -5.32 26.17 20.77
C LYS A 230 -4.31 25.10 20.33
N LEU A 231 -3.12 25.52 19.93
CA LEU A 231 -2.07 24.59 19.46
C LEU A 231 -1.46 23.81 20.61
N ALA A 232 -1.31 24.40 21.81
CA ALA A 232 -0.81 23.69 22.98
C ALA A 232 -1.65 22.45 23.30
N GLN A 233 -2.98 22.54 23.23
CA GLN A 233 -3.88 21.39 23.41
C GLN A 233 -3.68 20.32 22.33
N LEU A 234 -3.59 20.73 21.07
CA LEU A 234 -3.33 19.82 19.95
C LEU A 234 -1.98 19.10 20.12
N ILE A 235 -0.92 19.84 20.47
CA ILE A 235 0.44 19.31 20.67
C ILE A 235 0.47 18.32 21.83
N MET A 236 -0.24 18.59 22.93
CA MET A 236 -0.33 17.65 24.06
C MET A 236 -1.03 16.33 23.68
N GLY A 237 -2.08 16.38 22.85
CA GLY A 237 -2.84 15.19 22.46
C GLY A 237 -2.26 14.41 21.27
N ALA A 238 -1.52 15.08 20.38
CA ALA A 238 -1.06 14.52 19.11
C ALA A 238 -0.19 13.25 19.27
N PRO A 239 0.78 13.16 20.21
CA PRO A 239 1.57 11.94 20.39
C PRO A 239 0.73 10.71 20.76
N ALA A 240 -0.30 10.87 21.61
CA ALA A 240 -1.18 9.78 22.02
C ALA A 240 -2.04 9.30 20.84
N MET A 241 -2.64 10.23 20.10
CA MET A 241 -3.42 9.92 18.89
C MET A 241 -2.56 9.25 17.81
N LEU A 242 -1.33 9.72 17.65
CA LEU A 242 -0.38 9.15 16.70
C LEU A 242 0.01 7.74 17.11
N ARG A 243 0.39 7.53 18.37
CA ARG A 243 0.73 6.20 18.89
C ARG A 243 -0.45 5.24 18.85
N GLN A 244 -1.70 5.72 18.98
CA GLN A 244 -2.88 4.89 18.77
C GLN A 244 -2.97 4.38 17.32
N LYS A 245 -2.64 5.22 16.33
CA LYS A 245 -2.63 4.86 14.90
C LYS A 245 -1.42 3.99 14.51
N THR A 246 -0.22 4.37 14.92
CA THR A 246 1.05 3.74 14.49
C THR A 246 1.50 2.60 15.40
N ARG A 247 0.97 2.55 16.62
CA ARG A 247 1.34 1.60 17.69
C ARG A 247 2.82 1.68 18.09
N GLY A 248 3.49 2.79 17.76
CA GLY A 248 4.93 2.97 17.97
C GLY A 248 5.81 2.13 17.03
N LEU A 249 5.25 1.58 15.95
CA LEU A 249 5.97 0.72 15.00
C LEU A 249 6.51 1.49 13.79
N LEU A 250 6.07 2.74 13.62
CA LEU A 250 6.45 3.60 12.50
C LEU A 250 7.13 4.86 13.06
N PRO A 251 8.46 4.97 12.96
CA PRO A 251 9.19 6.12 13.50
C PRO A 251 8.96 7.41 12.68
N ALA A 252 8.64 7.30 11.39
CA ALA A 252 8.53 8.44 10.49
C ALA A 252 7.41 9.43 10.87
N PRO A 253 6.15 9.00 11.11
CA PRO A 253 5.12 9.92 11.58
C PRO A 253 5.48 10.63 12.90
N GLU A 254 6.17 9.93 13.82
CA GLU A 254 6.59 10.52 15.10
C GLU A 254 7.64 11.61 14.87
N LYS A 255 8.61 11.36 14.00
CA LYS A 255 9.63 12.35 13.63
C LYS A 255 9.09 13.51 12.82
N ILE A 256 8.08 13.29 11.99
CA ILE A 256 7.38 14.35 11.28
C ILE A 256 6.66 15.26 12.27
N LEU A 257 5.94 14.70 13.25
CA LEU A 257 5.26 15.49 14.28
C LEU A 257 6.26 16.29 15.12
N ASP A 258 7.37 15.67 15.52
CA ASP A 258 8.48 16.32 16.24
C ASP A 258 9.00 17.54 15.47
N CYS A 259 9.40 17.34 14.21
CA CYS A 259 9.91 18.42 13.35
C CYS A 259 8.87 19.51 13.11
N ALA A 260 7.59 19.16 12.93
CA ALA A 260 6.53 20.12 12.70
C ALA A 260 6.24 20.99 13.93
N VAL A 261 6.32 20.42 15.14
CA VAL A 261 6.17 21.16 16.39
C VAL A 261 7.38 22.05 16.65
N GLU A 262 8.59 21.57 16.39
CA GLU A 262 9.82 22.37 16.51
C GLU A 262 9.86 23.53 15.51
N ALA A 263 9.32 23.36 14.31
CA ALA A 263 9.11 24.46 13.35
C ALA A 263 8.17 25.56 13.87
N CYS A 264 7.34 25.28 14.89
CA CYS A 264 6.49 26.27 15.56
C CYS A 264 7.17 26.95 16.76
N ARG A 265 8.41 26.57 17.10
CA ARG A 265 9.16 27.06 18.28
C ARG A 265 10.45 27.77 17.90
N LEU A 266 11.14 27.24 16.91
CA LEU A 266 12.45 27.70 16.48
C LEU A 266 12.33 28.75 15.37
N ASP A 267 13.43 29.46 15.11
CA ASP A 267 13.56 30.20 13.86
C ASP A 267 13.65 29.23 12.67
N PHE A 268 13.40 29.76 11.48
CA PHE A 268 13.27 28.97 10.26
C PHE A 268 14.52 28.14 9.94
N ASP A 269 15.72 28.74 10.05
CA ASP A 269 16.97 28.08 9.68
C ASP A 269 17.34 26.99 10.72
N SER A 270 17.11 27.24 12.02
CA SER A 270 17.24 26.23 13.07
C SER A 270 16.26 25.05 12.90
N ALA A 271 15.01 25.33 12.48
CA ALA A 271 14.03 24.28 12.21
C ALA A 271 14.45 23.39 11.03
N LEU A 272 15.07 23.96 9.99
CA LEU A 272 15.63 23.17 8.88
C LEU A 272 16.72 22.21 9.36
N GLU A 273 17.58 22.62 10.29
CA GLU A 273 18.61 21.74 10.87
C GLU A 273 17.99 20.58 11.68
N VAL A 274 16.93 20.84 12.45
CA VAL A 274 16.18 19.77 13.17
C VAL A 274 15.58 18.76 12.19
N GLU A 275 14.96 19.24 11.12
CA GLU A 275 14.38 18.39 10.08
C GLU A 275 15.44 17.49 9.41
N SER A 276 16.64 18.01 9.14
CA SER A 276 17.75 17.19 8.63
C SER A 276 18.12 16.05 9.58
N ARG A 277 18.20 16.33 10.89
CA ARG A 277 18.49 15.29 11.90
C ARG A 277 17.41 14.21 11.91
N GLY A 278 16.15 14.62 11.75
CA GLY A 278 15.02 13.71 11.63
C GLY A 278 15.15 12.77 10.43
N LEU A 279 15.43 13.30 9.24
CA LEU A 279 15.59 12.47 8.04
C LEU A 279 16.83 11.56 8.14
N THR A 280 17.96 12.06 8.64
CA THR A 280 19.17 11.26 8.87
C THR A 280 18.89 10.07 9.79
N TYR A 281 18.14 10.29 10.88
CA TYR A 281 17.72 9.21 11.77
C TYR A 281 16.87 8.18 11.04
N LEU A 282 15.87 8.62 10.26
CA LEU A 282 14.94 7.72 9.56
C LEU A 282 15.62 6.91 8.46
N ALA A 283 16.50 7.52 7.68
CA ALA A 283 17.12 6.91 6.50
C ALA A 283 17.89 5.62 6.80
N VAL A 284 18.40 5.47 8.03
CA VAL A 284 19.13 4.27 8.48
C VAL A 284 18.26 3.26 9.23
N THR A 285 16.96 3.55 9.42
CA THR A 285 16.07 2.63 10.13
C THR A 285 15.66 1.42 9.27
N PRO A 286 15.51 0.23 9.86
CA PRO A 286 14.91 -0.93 9.20
C PRO A 286 13.58 -0.61 8.51
N GLN A 287 12.73 0.19 9.14
CA GLN A 287 11.40 0.55 8.65
C GLN A 287 11.48 1.34 7.34
N ALA A 288 12.35 2.34 7.26
CA ALA A 288 12.56 3.08 6.02
C ALA A 288 13.07 2.16 4.90
N LYS A 289 14.08 1.33 5.18
CA LYS A 289 14.60 0.36 4.18
C LYS A 289 13.51 -0.58 3.68
N ASN A 290 12.74 -1.16 4.60
CA ASN A 290 11.66 -2.07 4.30
C ASN A 290 10.56 -1.43 3.43
N MET A 291 10.14 -0.23 3.81
CA MET A 291 9.07 0.50 3.13
C MET A 291 9.51 0.99 1.75
N ILE A 292 10.74 1.50 1.60
CA ILE A 292 11.30 1.90 0.30
C ILE A 292 11.43 0.69 -0.63
N SER A 293 12.05 -0.40 -0.18
CA SER A 293 12.23 -1.63 -0.98
C SER A 293 10.90 -2.17 -1.50
N THR A 294 9.83 -2.03 -0.72
CA THR A 294 8.55 -2.66 -1.03
C THR A 294 7.60 -1.73 -1.75
N PHE A 295 7.28 -0.58 -1.16
CA PHE A 295 6.25 0.32 -1.68
C PHE A 295 6.74 1.16 -2.87
N PHE A 296 8.05 1.22 -3.10
CA PHE A 296 8.61 1.78 -4.33
C PHE A 296 9.12 0.69 -5.27
N PHE A 297 10.24 0.02 -4.95
CA PHE A 297 10.88 -0.89 -5.89
C PHE A 297 10.03 -2.14 -6.18
N GLY A 298 9.55 -2.83 -5.14
CA GLY A 298 8.67 -3.99 -5.27
C GLY A 298 7.38 -3.63 -6.01
N MET A 299 6.70 -2.56 -5.61
CA MET A 299 5.47 -2.10 -6.24
C MET A 299 5.66 -1.72 -7.71
N ASN A 300 6.78 -1.06 -8.07
CA ASN A 300 7.10 -0.75 -9.46
C ASN A 300 7.38 -2.01 -10.28
N LYS A 301 8.05 -3.02 -9.70
CA LYS A 301 8.30 -4.32 -10.35
C LYS A 301 6.98 -5.04 -10.62
N VAL A 302 6.08 -5.11 -9.64
CA VAL A 302 4.76 -5.74 -9.75
C VAL A 302 3.88 -5.00 -10.77
N ASN A 303 3.69 -3.69 -10.60
CA ASN A 303 2.85 -2.88 -11.50
C ASN A 303 3.43 -2.74 -12.91
N GLY A 304 4.74 -2.83 -13.05
CA GLY A 304 5.46 -2.88 -14.32
C GLY A 304 5.25 -4.19 -15.09
N GLY A 305 4.59 -5.18 -14.48
CA GLY A 305 4.30 -6.45 -15.14
C GLY A 305 5.45 -7.45 -15.09
N ALA A 306 6.31 -7.39 -14.07
CA ALA A 306 7.44 -8.33 -13.97
C ALA A 306 7.01 -9.81 -13.92
N SER A 307 5.84 -10.09 -13.34
CA SER A 307 5.25 -11.44 -13.28
C SER A 307 4.30 -11.75 -14.45
N ARG A 308 4.13 -10.83 -15.40
CA ARG A 308 3.34 -11.05 -16.62
C ARG A 308 4.26 -11.62 -17.72
N PRO A 309 3.85 -12.67 -18.45
CA PRO A 309 4.56 -13.13 -19.64
C PRO A 309 4.78 -12.00 -20.65
N ARG A 310 6.02 -11.84 -21.15
CA ARG A 310 6.45 -10.67 -21.93
C ARG A 310 5.98 -10.71 -23.39
N ASP A 311 5.93 -11.90 -24.00
CA ASP A 311 5.71 -12.07 -25.43
C ASP A 311 4.23 -12.21 -25.82
N ILE A 312 3.31 -11.95 -24.86
CA ILE A 312 1.86 -12.01 -25.09
C ILE A 312 1.29 -10.59 -25.19
N ALA A 313 0.56 -10.30 -26.26
CA ALA A 313 -0.06 -9.00 -26.47
C ALA A 313 -1.06 -8.64 -25.34
N PRO A 314 -1.19 -7.35 -24.95
CA PRO A 314 -2.20 -6.94 -23.98
C PRO A 314 -3.63 -7.30 -24.43
N TYR A 315 -4.44 -7.78 -23.49
CA TYR A 315 -5.84 -8.13 -23.73
C TYR A 315 -6.79 -7.26 -22.90
N THR A 316 -7.90 -6.83 -23.51
CA THR A 316 -8.95 -6.08 -22.80
C THR A 316 -10.18 -6.97 -22.65
N THR A 317 -10.54 -7.26 -21.40
CA THR A 317 -11.76 -8.05 -21.10
C THR A 317 -12.98 -7.15 -21.31
N ARG A 318 -13.93 -7.58 -22.15
CA ARG A 318 -15.15 -6.82 -22.45
C ARG A 318 -16.36 -7.38 -21.72
N LYS A 319 -16.46 -8.71 -21.61
CA LYS A 319 -17.57 -9.39 -20.95
C LYS A 319 -17.08 -10.45 -19.96
N VAL A 320 -17.51 -10.36 -18.71
CA VAL A 320 -17.19 -11.31 -17.64
C VAL A 320 -18.46 -12.00 -17.12
N GLY A 321 -18.41 -13.32 -17.01
CA GLY A 321 -19.38 -14.11 -16.26
C GLY A 321 -18.92 -14.31 -14.82
N VAL A 322 -19.77 -14.06 -13.83
CA VAL A 322 -19.46 -14.31 -12.41
C VAL A 322 -20.45 -15.34 -11.89
N LEU A 323 -19.95 -16.50 -11.45
CA LEU A 323 -20.79 -17.62 -10.97
C LEU A 323 -20.83 -17.60 -9.44
N GLY A 324 -22.04 -17.43 -8.89
CA GLY A 324 -22.30 -17.19 -7.47
C GLY A 324 -22.43 -15.70 -7.18
N ALA A 325 -23.52 -15.31 -6.52
CA ALA A 325 -23.84 -13.93 -6.14
C ALA A 325 -23.73 -13.69 -4.62
N GLY A 326 -23.00 -14.58 -3.92
CA GLY A 326 -22.63 -14.42 -2.52
C GLY A 326 -21.60 -13.28 -2.31
N MET A 327 -21.02 -13.23 -1.11
CA MET A 327 -20.13 -12.14 -0.67
C MET A 327 -19.00 -11.82 -1.66
N MET A 328 -18.38 -12.84 -2.25
CA MET A 328 -17.30 -12.67 -3.22
C MET A 328 -17.82 -12.23 -4.58
N GLY A 329 -18.78 -12.97 -5.15
CA GLY A 329 -19.29 -12.70 -6.50
C GLY A 329 -19.96 -11.35 -6.67
N GLN A 330 -20.73 -10.87 -5.67
CA GLN A 330 -21.30 -9.52 -5.70
C GLN A 330 -20.23 -8.42 -5.77
N GLY A 331 -19.09 -8.65 -5.11
CA GLY A 331 -17.98 -7.72 -5.07
C GLY A 331 -17.13 -7.78 -6.34
N ILE A 332 -16.93 -8.97 -6.91
CA ILE A 332 -16.29 -9.17 -8.22
C ILE A 332 -17.11 -8.45 -9.30
N ALA A 333 -18.43 -8.68 -9.34
CA ALA A 333 -19.33 -7.99 -10.27
C ALA A 333 -19.24 -6.46 -10.15
N TYR A 334 -19.20 -5.94 -8.92
CA TYR A 334 -19.05 -4.51 -8.66
C TYR A 334 -17.75 -3.94 -9.25
N VAL A 335 -16.59 -4.55 -8.96
CA VAL A 335 -15.30 -4.00 -9.41
C VAL A 335 -15.10 -4.14 -10.92
N SER A 336 -15.65 -5.18 -11.56
CA SER A 336 -15.63 -5.33 -13.01
C SER A 336 -16.49 -4.27 -13.70
N ALA A 337 -17.72 -4.04 -13.21
CA ALA A 337 -18.61 -3.02 -13.78
C ALA A 337 -18.05 -1.60 -13.59
N MET A 338 -17.41 -1.30 -12.45
CA MET A 338 -16.72 -0.03 -12.21
C MET A 338 -15.55 0.22 -13.19
N ALA A 339 -15.02 -0.85 -13.82
CA ALA A 339 -13.99 -0.77 -14.85
C ALA A 339 -14.56 -0.71 -16.28
N GLY A 340 -15.89 -0.65 -16.43
CA GLY A 340 -16.57 -0.59 -17.73
C GLY A 340 -16.74 -1.95 -18.41
N ILE A 341 -16.63 -3.06 -17.66
CA ILE A 341 -16.78 -4.42 -18.19
C ILE A 341 -18.25 -4.83 -18.07
N GLU A 342 -18.81 -5.44 -19.11
CA GLU A 342 -20.14 -6.06 -19.04
C GLU A 342 -20.09 -7.29 -18.13
N VAL A 343 -21.02 -7.41 -17.19
CA VAL A 343 -21.05 -8.47 -16.18
C VAL A 343 -22.32 -9.29 -16.29
N VAL A 344 -22.18 -10.61 -16.41
CA VAL A 344 -23.27 -11.57 -16.22
C VAL A 344 -23.12 -12.18 -14.84
N LEU A 345 -23.94 -11.75 -13.88
CA LEU A 345 -23.93 -12.25 -12.51
C LEU A 345 -24.94 -13.40 -12.38
N LYS A 346 -24.45 -14.64 -12.35
CA LYS A 346 -25.28 -15.84 -12.37
C LYS A 346 -25.33 -16.51 -11.00
N ASP A 347 -26.52 -16.83 -10.53
CA ASP A 347 -26.72 -17.69 -9.34
C ASP A 347 -27.72 -18.83 -9.65
N ILE A 348 -28.12 -19.62 -8.65
CA ILE A 348 -29.11 -20.69 -8.75
C ILE A 348 -30.53 -20.17 -8.98
N SER A 349 -30.79 -18.91 -8.61
CA SER A 349 -32.08 -18.24 -8.81
C SER A 349 -31.86 -16.76 -9.17
N ILE A 350 -32.86 -16.17 -9.82
CA ILE A 350 -32.79 -14.75 -10.20
C ILE A 350 -32.80 -13.84 -8.96
N GLU A 351 -33.51 -14.24 -7.91
CA GLU A 351 -33.57 -13.51 -6.64
C GLU A 351 -32.21 -13.44 -5.96
N ALA A 352 -31.43 -14.53 -5.97
CA ALA A 352 -30.08 -14.54 -5.44
C ALA A 352 -29.13 -13.62 -6.25
N ALA A 353 -29.22 -13.68 -7.58
CA ALA A 353 -28.43 -12.82 -8.47
C ALA A 353 -28.78 -11.33 -8.29
N GLU A 354 -30.07 -10.99 -8.19
CA GLU A 354 -30.53 -9.61 -7.93
C GLU A 354 -30.09 -9.11 -6.55
N LYS A 355 -30.12 -9.97 -5.53
CA LYS A 355 -29.58 -9.64 -4.21
C LYS A 355 -28.09 -9.32 -4.28
N GLY A 356 -27.31 -10.05 -5.07
CA GLY A 356 -25.91 -9.72 -5.32
C GLY A 356 -25.74 -8.38 -6.03
N LYS A 357 -26.58 -8.07 -7.04
CA LYS A 357 -26.56 -6.76 -7.70
C LYS A 357 -26.89 -5.60 -6.75
N ALA A 358 -27.81 -5.80 -5.79
CA ALA A 358 -28.18 -4.79 -4.80
C ALA A 358 -27.00 -4.31 -3.92
N TYR A 359 -25.97 -5.15 -3.75
CA TYR A 359 -24.73 -4.73 -3.10
C TYR A 359 -24.04 -3.57 -3.85
N SER A 360 -23.99 -3.66 -5.19
CA SER A 360 -23.43 -2.60 -6.03
C SER A 360 -24.23 -1.30 -5.92
N VAL A 361 -25.57 -1.39 -5.87
CA VAL A 361 -26.45 -0.23 -5.67
C VAL A 361 -26.06 0.52 -4.38
N THR A 362 -25.93 -0.22 -3.27
CA THR A 362 -25.57 0.36 -1.97
C THR A 362 -24.22 1.07 -1.97
N LEU A 363 -23.23 0.52 -2.68
CA LEU A 363 -21.89 1.14 -2.78
C LEU A 363 -21.90 2.38 -3.67
N LEU A 364 -22.67 2.37 -4.76
CA LEU A 364 -22.79 3.50 -5.68
C LEU A 364 -23.59 4.65 -5.06
N ASP A 365 -24.66 4.35 -4.31
CA ASP A 365 -25.42 5.36 -3.54
C ASP A 365 -24.52 6.14 -2.60
N LYS A 366 -23.62 5.46 -1.90
CA LYS A 366 -22.63 6.09 -1.02
C LYS A 366 -21.67 7.00 -1.79
N ARG A 367 -21.33 6.69 -3.05
CA ARG A 367 -20.47 7.54 -3.88
C ARG A 367 -21.21 8.77 -4.38
N VAL A 368 -22.47 8.63 -4.80
CA VAL A 368 -23.34 9.75 -5.20
C VAL A 368 -23.58 10.70 -4.02
N ALA A 369 -23.95 10.16 -2.85
CA ALA A 369 -24.15 10.94 -1.63
C ALA A 369 -22.89 11.72 -1.19
N ARG A 370 -21.70 11.23 -1.54
CA ARG A 370 -20.41 11.88 -1.28
C ARG A 370 -19.93 12.81 -2.42
N GLY A 371 -20.76 13.04 -3.43
CA GLY A 371 -20.43 13.86 -4.60
C GLY A 371 -19.28 13.32 -5.46
N ARG A 372 -18.95 12.03 -5.34
CA ARG A 372 -17.84 11.39 -6.09
C ARG A 372 -18.27 10.78 -7.43
N MET A 373 -19.57 10.82 -7.72
CA MET A 373 -20.21 10.24 -8.90
C MET A 373 -21.59 10.88 -9.11
N THR A 374 -22.06 10.99 -10.34
CA THR A 374 -23.42 11.45 -10.66
C THR A 374 -24.42 10.29 -10.71
N GLU A 375 -25.71 10.58 -10.60
CA GLU A 375 -26.76 9.54 -10.72
C GLU A 375 -26.75 8.86 -12.10
N ALA A 376 -26.45 9.61 -13.17
CA ALA A 376 -26.30 9.08 -14.51
C ALA A 376 -25.14 8.07 -14.61
N GLN A 377 -23.96 8.40 -14.04
CA GLN A 377 -22.82 7.48 -14.00
C GLN A 377 -23.11 6.22 -13.17
N LYS A 378 -23.85 6.37 -12.07
CA LYS A 378 -24.32 5.22 -11.28
C LYS A 378 -25.20 4.28 -12.12
N ASN A 379 -26.17 4.84 -12.86
CA ASN A 379 -27.08 4.03 -13.68
C ASN A 379 -26.35 3.34 -14.84
N GLU A 380 -25.34 3.98 -15.43
CA GLU A 380 -24.46 3.36 -16.42
C GLU A 380 -23.74 2.13 -15.86
N VAL A 381 -23.09 2.26 -14.68
CA VAL A 381 -22.41 1.14 -14.02
C VAL A 381 -23.38 0.01 -13.66
N LEU A 382 -24.57 0.34 -13.13
CA LEU A 382 -25.59 -0.67 -12.80
C LEU A 382 -26.17 -1.36 -14.04
N GLY A 383 -26.20 -0.66 -15.18
CA GLY A 383 -26.64 -1.19 -16.47
C GLY A 383 -25.70 -2.27 -17.01
N LEU A 384 -24.41 -2.23 -16.65
CA LEU A 384 -23.44 -3.26 -17.03
C LEU A 384 -23.63 -4.59 -16.30
N ILE A 385 -24.35 -4.62 -15.17
CA ILE A 385 -24.56 -5.85 -14.38
C ILE A 385 -25.91 -6.48 -14.75
N ARG A 386 -25.86 -7.61 -15.45
CA ARG A 386 -27.01 -8.45 -15.78
C ARG A 386 -27.12 -9.64 -14.81
N PRO A 387 -28.04 -9.61 -13.83
CA PRO A 387 -28.32 -10.75 -12.98
C PRO A 387 -29.10 -11.82 -13.76
N THR A 388 -28.81 -13.10 -13.52
CA THR A 388 -29.49 -14.21 -14.20
C THR A 388 -29.42 -15.50 -13.39
N ALA A 389 -30.32 -16.44 -13.71
CA ALA A 389 -30.24 -17.84 -13.28
C ALA A 389 -29.84 -18.80 -14.43
N THR A 390 -29.69 -18.28 -15.66
CA THR A 390 -29.62 -19.09 -16.88
C THR A 390 -28.20 -19.16 -17.44
N ASP A 391 -27.67 -20.37 -17.62
CA ASP A 391 -26.31 -20.57 -18.15
C ASP A 391 -26.13 -20.02 -19.58
N ALA A 392 -27.19 -19.98 -20.38
CA ALA A 392 -27.14 -19.45 -21.75
C ALA A 392 -26.73 -17.97 -21.81
N ASP A 393 -26.98 -17.19 -20.76
CA ASP A 393 -26.63 -15.76 -20.72
C ASP A 393 -25.11 -15.52 -20.61
N LEU A 394 -24.36 -16.54 -20.18
CA LEU A 394 -22.89 -16.54 -20.14
C LEU A 394 -22.26 -16.62 -21.53
N GLN A 395 -23.04 -16.85 -22.59
CA GLN A 395 -22.51 -17.01 -23.94
C GLN A 395 -21.65 -15.82 -24.37
N GLY A 396 -20.45 -16.10 -24.86
CA GLY A 396 -19.51 -15.11 -25.36
C GLY A 396 -18.80 -14.30 -24.27
N CYS A 397 -18.81 -14.75 -23.01
CA CYS A 397 -17.93 -14.17 -22.00
C CYS A 397 -16.47 -14.44 -22.35
N ASP A 398 -15.64 -13.39 -22.31
CA ASP A 398 -14.18 -13.49 -22.50
C ASP A 398 -13.52 -14.21 -21.30
N LEU A 399 -14.12 -14.01 -20.13
CA LEU A 399 -13.68 -14.53 -18.84
C LEU A 399 -14.90 -15.01 -18.06
N ILE A 400 -14.83 -16.19 -17.46
CA ILE A 400 -15.77 -16.62 -16.42
C ILE A 400 -15.01 -16.77 -15.11
N ILE A 401 -15.52 -16.19 -14.02
CA ILE A 401 -14.95 -16.29 -12.68
C ILE A 401 -15.95 -17.03 -11.79
N GLU A 402 -15.56 -18.21 -11.35
CA GLU A 402 -16.34 -19.04 -10.44
C GLU A 402 -16.05 -18.66 -8.99
N ALA A 403 -17.10 -18.28 -8.24
CA ALA A 403 -17.04 -17.83 -6.85
C ALA A 403 -18.14 -18.49 -5.98
N VAL A 404 -18.31 -19.80 -6.14
CA VAL A 404 -19.21 -20.66 -5.37
C VAL A 404 -18.49 -21.37 -4.21
N PHE A 405 -19.23 -22.19 -3.46
CA PHE A 405 -18.73 -22.91 -2.29
C PHE A 405 -17.49 -23.76 -2.57
N GLU A 406 -16.65 -23.89 -1.54
CA GLU A 406 -15.36 -24.59 -1.57
C GLU A 406 -15.56 -26.11 -1.53
N ASN A 407 -16.04 -26.69 -2.64
CA ASN A 407 -16.27 -28.12 -2.81
C ASN A 407 -15.85 -28.57 -4.22
N MET A 408 -14.99 -29.59 -4.31
CA MET A 408 -14.40 -30.05 -5.57
C MET A 408 -15.46 -30.54 -6.57
N GLU A 409 -16.37 -31.41 -6.13
CA GLU A 409 -17.41 -32.00 -7.00
C GLU A 409 -18.35 -30.93 -7.57
N LEU A 410 -18.78 -29.98 -6.72
CA LEU A 410 -19.62 -28.85 -7.13
C LEU A 410 -18.91 -27.99 -8.19
N LYS A 411 -17.66 -27.61 -7.94
CA LYS A 411 -16.88 -26.79 -8.88
C LYS A 411 -16.66 -27.52 -10.20
N HIS A 412 -16.33 -28.82 -10.17
CA HIS A 412 -16.22 -29.66 -11.38
C HIS A 412 -17.52 -29.70 -12.18
N LYS A 413 -18.67 -29.86 -11.52
CA LYS A 413 -19.98 -29.85 -12.16
C LYS A 413 -20.27 -28.51 -12.84
N ILE A 414 -19.95 -27.40 -12.18
CA ILE A 414 -20.13 -26.05 -12.71
C ILE A 414 -19.23 -25.80 -13.92
N THR A 415 -17.94 -26.16 -13.84
CA THR A 415 -16.99 -26.07 -14.95
C THR A 415 -17.54 -26.79 -16.19
N LYS A 416 -17.92 -28.07 -16.05
CA LYS A 416 -18.45 -28.87 -17.16
C LYS A 416 -19.73 -28.28 -17.78
N ALA A 417 -20.61 -27.70 -16.96
CA ALA A 417 -21.88 -27.16 -17.42
C ALA A 417 -21.75 -25.82 -18.16
N THR A 418 -20.72 -25.02 -17.83
CA THR A 418 -20.68 -23.60 -18.26
C THR A 418 -19.41 -23.20 -19.02
N GLU A 419 -18.33 -23.99 -19.01
CA GLU A 419 -17.11 -23.72 -19.79
C GLU A 419 -17.39 -23.55 -21.30
N GLY A 420 -18.36 -24.29 -21.83
CA GLY A 420 -18.77 -24.17 -23.24
C GLY A 420 -19.40 -22.83 -23.62
N ARG A 421 -19.67 -21.95 -22.64
CA ARG A 421 -20.22 -20.60 -22.86
C ARG A 421 -19.17 -19.54 -23.08
N LEU A 422 -17.91 -19.82 -22.78
CA LEU A 422 -16.79 -18.92 -23.06
C LEU A 422 -16.74 -18.56 -24.55
N ALA A 423 -16.29 -17.34 -24.84
CA ALA A 423 -15.88 -16.95 -26.19
C ALA A 423 -14.75 -17.86 -26.70
N GLU A 424 -14.48 -17.81 -28.00
CA GLU A 424 -13.30 -18.46 -28.56
C GLU A 424 -12.04 -17.94 -27.84
N ASN A 425 -11.21 -18.86 -27.34
CA ASN A 425 -10.05 -18.56 -26.49
C ASN A 425 -10.40 -17.86 -25.16
N GLY A 426 -11.63 -17.97 -24.66
CA GLY A 426 -12.00 -17.43 -23.35
C GLY A 426 -11.30 -18.15 -22.19
N VAL A 427 -11.16 -17.44 -21.06
CA VAL A 427 -10.47 -17.90 -19.85
C VAL A 427 -11.48 -18.36 -18.79
N TRP A 428 -11.19 -19.47 -18.13
CA TRP A 428 -11.90 -19.93 -16.95
C TRP A 428 -11.08 -19.64 -15.68
N GLY A 429 -11.63 -18.79 -14.81
CA GLY A 429 -11.05 -18.40 -13.53
C GLY A 429 -11.79 -19.04 -12.35
N SER A 430 -11.06 -19.57 -11.36
CA SER A 430 -11.62 -19.98 -10.07
C SER A 430 -11.18 -19.02 -8.95
N ASN A 431 -12.12 -18.55 -8.13
CA ASN A 431 -11.87 -17.79 -6.90
C ASN A 431 -11.72 -18.70 -5.67
N THR A 432 -11.33 -19.96 -5.84
CA THR A 432 -11.03 -20.84 -4.70
C THR A 432 -9.92 -20.25 -3.82
N SER A 433 -9.96 -20.56 -2.52
CA SER A 433 -8.95 -20.08 -1.56
C SER A 433 -7.97 -21.17 -1.15
N THR A 434 -8.31 -22.46 -1.37
CA THR A 434 -7.51 -23.59 -0.87
C THR A 434 -7.35 -24.75 -1.85
N LEU A 435 -8.33 -24.99 -2.73
CA LEU A 435 -8.31 -26.17 -3.60
C LEU A 435 -7.28 -25.99 -4.73
N PRO A 436 -6.41 -26.98 -4.99
CA PRO A 436 -5.44 -26.90 -6.08
C PRO A 436 -6.10 -26.62 -7.43
N ILE A 437 -5.59 -25.62 -8.16
CA ILE A 437 -6.08 -25.26 -9.50
C ILE A 437 -5.90 -26.41 -10.48
N THR A 438 -4.81 -27.16 -10.36
CA THR A 438 -4.51 -28.32 -11.20
C THR A 438 -5.61 -29.39 -11.09
N GLN A 439 -6.11 -29.63 -9.88
CA GLN A 439 -7.19 -30.60 -9.66
C GLN A 439 -8.56 -30.05 -10.11
N LEU A 440 -8.82 -28.76 -9.91
CA LEU A 440 -10.04 -28.13 -10.43
C LEU A 440 -10.08 -28.15 -11.97
N ALA A 441 -8.94 -27.98 -12.62
CA ALA A 441 -8.79 -28.01 -14.06
C ALA A 441 -9.06 -29.39 -14.67
N GLU A 442 -9.02 -30.49 -13.91
CA GLU A 442 -9.33 -31.84 -14.44
C GLU A 442 -10.74 -31.95 -15.03
N ALA A 443 -11.68 -31.12 -14.56
CA ALA A 443 -13.03 -31.05 -15.11
C ALA A 443 -13.15 -30.22 -16.40
N SER A 444 -12.11 -29.44 -16.74
CA SER A 444 -12.04 -28.61 -17.93
C SER A 444 -11.58 -29.42 -19.15
N SER A 445 -12.23 -29.15 -20.29
CA SER A 445 -11.81 -29.68 -21.60
C SER A 445 -10.63 -28.92 -22.20
N ARG A 446 -10.30 -27.74 -21.66
CA ARG A 446 -9.24 -26.83 -22.10
C ARG A 446 -8.45 -26.34 -20.89
N GLN A 447 -7.71 -27.24 -20.25
CA GLN A 447 -6.98 -26.97 -19.00
C GLN A 447 -5.96 -25.83 -19.15
N GLU A 448 -5.46 -25.61 -20.36
CA GLU A 448 -4.60 -24.49 -20.72
C GLU A 448 -5.23 -23.10 -20.53
N ASN A 449 -6.57 -23.04 -20.51
CA ASN A 449 -7.38 -21.84 -20.29
C ASN A 449 -7.92 -21.73 -18.86
N PHE A 450 -7.54 -22.62 -17.96
CA PHE A 450 -8.00 -22.67 -16.58
C PHE A 450 -6.98 -22.03 -15.65
N ILE A 451 -7.39 -21.11 -14.78
CA ILE A 451 -6.51 -20.39 -13.86
C ILE A 451 -7.20 -20.05 -12.53
N GLY A 452 -6.43 -19.85 -11.47
CA GLY A 452 -6.94 -19.23 -10.24
C GLY A 452 -6.93 -17.71 -10.33
N ILE A 453 -8.04 -17.06 -9.96
CA ILE A 453 -8.18 -15.61 -9.83
C ILE A 453 -8.76 -15.33 -8.44
N HIS A 454 -7.90 -15.36 -7.44
CA HIS A 454 -8.29 -15.32 -6.04
C HIS A 454 -8.37 -13.88 -5.54
N PHE A 455 -9.60 -13.47 -5.19
CA PHE A 455 -9.95 -12.20 -4.57
C PHE A 455 -10.03 -12.31 -3.05
N PHE A 456 -9.92 -11.18 -2.37
CA PHE A 456 -10.01 -11.08 -0.91
C PHE A 456 -11.24 -10.26 -0.49
N SER A 457 -11.91 -10.69 0.57
CA SER A 457 -13.09 -10.00 1.09
C SER A 457 -12.72 -8.83 2.03
N PRO A 458 -13.40 -7.68 1.97
CA PRO A 458 -14.37 -7.27 0.94
C PRO A 458 -13.70 -6.87 -0.38
N VAL A 459 -14.21 -7.39 -1.50
CA VAL A 459 -13.58 -7.25 -2.83
C VAL A 459 -13.48 -5.79 -3.28
N ASP A 460 -14.41 -4.91 -2.89
CA ASP A 460 -14.39 -3.48 -3.23
C ASP A 460 -13.28 -2.68 -2.52
N LYS A 461 -12.68 -3.25 -1.46
CA LYS A 461 -11.65 -2.60 -0.65
C LYS A 461 -10.28 -3.25 -0.77
N MET A 462 -10.22 -4.57 -0.90
CA MET A 462 -8.96 -5.30 -0.93
C MET A 462 -8.24 -5.06 -2.27
N PRO A 463 -6.99 -4.57 -2.28
CA PRO A 463 -6.34 -4.13 -3.51
C PRO A 463 -5.67 -5.26 -4.30
N LEU A 464 -5.50 -6.44 -3.71
CA LEU A 464 -4.77 -7.56 -4.32
C LEU A 464 -5.70 -8.52 -5.09
N VAL A 465 -5.17 -9.16 -6.13
CA VAL A 465 -5.64 -10.44 -6.67
C VAL A 465 -4.45 -11.39 -6.74
N GLU A 466 -4.59 -12.58 -6.17
CA GLU A 466 -3.62 -13.66 -6.30
C GLU A 466 -3.98 -14.50 -7.53
N ILE A 467 -3.10 -14.50 -8.54
CA ILE A 467 -3.27 -15.28 -9.77
C ILE A 467 -2.50 -16.57 -9.63
N ILE A 468 -3.19 -17.70 -9.76
CA ILE A 468 -2.61 -19.03 -9.50
C ILE A 468 -2.52 -19.84 -10.78
N CYS A 469 -1.31 -20.19 -11.18
CA CYS A 469 -1.07 -21.07 -12.32
C CYS A 469 -1.09 -22.54 -11.88
N GLY A 470 -2.14 -23.27 -12.26
CA GLY A 470 -2.12 -24.74 -12.30
C GLY A 470 -1.10 -25.27 -13.30
N GLU A 471 -0.74 -26.54 -13.20
CA GLU A 471 0.34 -27.17 -13.98
C GLU A 471 0.21 -26.98 -15.50
N LYS A 472 -1.02 -26.95 -16.02
CA LYS A 472 -1.28 -26.80 -17.47
C LYS A 472 -1.64 -25.38 -17.90
N THR A 473 -1.73 -24.43 -16.97
CA THR A 473 -2.12 -23.04 -17.29
C THR A 473 -1.16 -22.44 -18.31
N SER A 474 -1.67 -21.94 -19.43
CA SER A 474 -0.84 -21.31 -20.46
C SER A 474 -0.39 -19.90 -20.05
N ASP A 475 0.73 -19.46 -20.62
CA ASP A 475 1.21 -18.08 -20.48
C ASP A 475 0.21 -17.06 -21.03
N GLU A 476 -0.54 -17.41 -22.08
CA GLU A 476 -1.59 -16.55 -22.62
C GLU A 476 -2.72 -16.35 -21.60
N THR A 477 -3.13 -17.42 -20.92
CA THR A 477 -4.16 -17.35 -19.88
C THR A 477 -3.70 -16.56 -18.66
N LEU A 478 -2.45 -16.75 -18.23
CA LEU A 478 -1.83 -15.93 -17.20
C LEU A 478 -1.82 -14.45 -17.59
N ALA A 479 -1.38 -14.12 -18.80
CA ALA A 479 -1.32 -12.74 -19.28
C ALA A 479 -2.71 -12.08 -19.30
N ARG A 480 -3.75 -12.80 -19.73
CA ARG A 480 -5.14 -12.31 -19.74
C ARG A 480 -5.69 -12.08 -18.33
N ALA A 481 -5.45 -12.99 -17.38
CA ALA A 481 -5.85 -12.81 -15.99
C ALA A 481 -5.11 -11.62 -15.33
N PHE A 482 -3.83 -11.44 -15.67
CA PHE A 482 -3.02 -10.32 -15.22
C PHE A 482 -3.55 -8.98 -15.75
N ASP A 483 -3.87 -8.92 -17.05
CA ASP A 483 -4.41 -7.73 -17.70
C ASP A 483 -5.81 -7.37 -17.16
N TYR A 484 -6.67 -8.37 -16.96
CA TYR A 484 -7.96 -8.19 -16.29
C TYR A 484 -7.80 -7.58 -14.89
N THR A 485 -6.87 -8.11 -14.08
CA THR A 485 -6.60 -7.60 -12.73
C THR A 485 -6.19 -6.13 -12.75
N ARG A 486 -5.34 -5.73 -13.71
CA ARG A 486 -4.95 -4.32 -13.90
C ARG A 486 -6.10 -3.46 -14.39
N GLN A 487 -6.94 -3.98 -15.30
CA GLN A 487 -8.11 -3.29 -15.83
C GLN A 487 -9.08 -2.91 -14.70
N ILE A 488 -9.29 -3.80 -13.73
CA ILE A 488 -10.11 -3.53 -12.53
C ILE A 488 -9.36 -2.76 -11.43
N ARG A 489 -8.18 -2.21 -11.73
CA ARG A 489 -7.34 -1.39 -10.84
C ARG A 489 -6.95 -2.09 -9.55
N LYS A 490 -6.69 -3.40 -9.63
CA LYS A 490 -6.09 -4.20 -8.56
C LYS A 490 -4.65 -4.55 -8.90
N THR A 491 -3.90 -4.92 -7.86
CA THR A 491 -2.50 -5.35 -7.95
C THR A 491 -2.45 -6.87 -8.12
N PRO A 492 -1.98 -7.40 -9.25
CA PRO A 492 -1.77 -8.83 -9.43
C PRO A 492 -0.49 -9.30 -8.76
N ILE A 493 -0.51 -10.46 -8.13
CA ILE A 493 0.68 -11.30 -7.87
C ILE A 493 0.50 -12.64 -8.57
N VAL A 494 1.60 -13.30 -8.95
CA VAL A 494 1.53 -14.58 -9.65
C VAL A 494 2.20 -15.67 -8.83
N VAL A 495 1.46 -16.72 -8.55
CA VAL A 495 1.90 -17.86 -7.75
C VAL A 495 1.70 -19.16 -8.51
N ASN A 496 2.51 -20.16 -8.19
CA ASN A 496 2.30 -21.52 -8.67
C ASN A 496 1.30 -22.25 -7.78
N ASP A 497 0.59 -23.20 -8.40
CA ASP A 497 -0.40 -24.00 -7.72
C ASP A 497 0.22 -24.84 -6.59
N SER A 498 -0.44 -24.75 -5.45
CA SER A 498 -0.17 -25.49 -4.23
C SER A 498 -1.40 -25.31 -3.36
N MET A 499 -1.69 -26.28 -2.50
CA MET A 499 -2.88 -26.15 -1.67
C MET A 499 -2.70 -25.03 -0.63
N GLY A 500 -3.70 -24.15 -0.58
CA GLY A 500 -3.65 -22.87 0.13
C GLY A 500 -2.82 -21.77 -0.55
N PHE A 501 -2.22 -22.05 -1.72
CA PHE A 501 -1.42 -21.10 -2.51
C PHE A 501 -0.33 -20.41 -1.69
N PHE A 502 -0.15 -19.10 -1.84
CA PHE A 502 0.69 -18.32 -0.96
C PHE A 502 -0.13 -17.69 0.17
N THR A 503 -1.23 -17.01 -0.16
CA THR A 503 -1.92 -16.15 0.81
C THR A 503 -2.61 -16.94 1.92
N SER A 504 -3.51 -17.87 1.58
CA SER A 504 -4.25 -18.68 2.57
C SER A 504 -3.31 -19.54 3.41
N ARG A 505 -2.30 -20.15 2.77
CA ARG A 505 -1.26 -20.96 3.42
C ARG A 505 -0.48 -20.15 4.45
N THR A 506 0.04 -18.98 4.04
CA THR A 506 0.80 -18.09 4.93
C THR A 506 -0.07 -17.56 6.07
N PHE A 507 -1.26 -17.04 5.76
CA PHE A 507 -2.16 -16.45 6.75
C PHE A 507 -2.69 -17.47 7.75
N GLY A 508 -2.93 -18.71 7.31
CA GLY A 508 -3.34 -19.80 8.20
C GLY A 508 -2.37 -20.03 9.35
N THR A 509 -1.06 -19.78 9.16
CA THR A 509 -0.06 -19.92 10.23
C THR A 509 -0.21 -18.88 11.35
N TYR A 510 -0.75 -17.69 11.05
CA TYR A 510 -1.07 -16.68 12.06
C TYR A 510 -2.27 -17.11 12.93
N LEU A 511 -3.29 -17.71 12.29
CA LEU A 511 -4.46 -18.25 12.99
C LEU A 511 -4.09 -19.45 13.85
N ASP A 512 -3.32 -20.38 13.28
CA ASP A 512 -2.76 -21.55 13.95
C ASP A 512 -2.00 -21.15 15.21
N GLU A 513 -1.07 -20.18 15.11
CA GLU A 513 -0.27 -19.79 16.27
C GLU A 513 -1.10 -19.09 17.36
N GLY A 514 -2.11 -18.29 16.97
CA GLY A 514 -3.06 -17.71 17.92
C GLY A 514 -3.83 -18.78 18.70
N VAL A 515 -4.27 -19.84 18.02
CA VAL A 515 -4.97 -20.97 18.62
C VAL A 515 -4.04 -21.83 19.48
N ARG A 516 -2.77 -21.99 19.09
CA ARG A 516 -1.77 -22.69 19.90
C ARG A 516 -1.49 -21.98 21.22
N LEU A 517 -1.31 -20.65 21.17
CA LEU A 517 -1.20 -19.81 22.37
C LEU A 517 -2.42 -19.94 23.30
N LEU A 518 -3.62 -19.97 22.72
CA LEU A 518 -4.86 -20.20 23.46
C LEU A 518 -4.86 -21.57 24.13
N ASN A 519 -4.53 -22.64 23.40
CA ASN A 519 -4.50 -24.01 23.91
C ASN A 519 -3.44 -24.22 25.01
N GLU A 520 -2.31 -23.51 24.93
CA GLU A 520 -1.28 -23.45 25.98
C GLU A 520 -1.78 -22.72 27.25
N GLY A 521 -2.85 -21.93 27.12
CA GLY A 521 -3.56 -21.25 28.20
C GLY A 521 -3.19 -19.80 28.42
N VAL A 522 -2.60 -19.16 27.40
CA VAL A 522 -2.36 -17.71 27.39
C VAL A 522 -3.69 -16.96 27.37
N HIS A 523 -3.75 -15.83 28.08
CA HIS A 523 -4.97 -15.03 28.18
C HIS A 523 -5.43 -14.54 26.79
N PRO A 524 -6.69 -14.82 26.35
CA PRO A 524 -7.18 -14.49 25.00
C PRO A 524 -7.00 -13.01 24.59
N VAL A 525 -7.29 -12.08 25.50
CA VAL A 525 -7.09 -10.63 25.26
C VAL A 525 -5.62 -10.29 25.03
N GLN A 526 -4.68 -10.96 25.71
CA GLN A 526 -3.25 -10.74 25.54
C GLN A 526 -2.80 -11.21 24.16
N ILE A 527 -3.26 -12.38 23.70
CA ILE A 527 -2.96 -12.93 22.37
C ILE A 527 -3.37 -11.92 21.29
N ASP A 528 -4.60 -11.44 21.36
CA ASP A 528 -5.16 -10.49 20.40
C ASP A 528 -4.46 -9.11 20.46
N ALA A 529 -4.13 -8.64 21.67
CA ALA A 529 -3.37 -7.41 21.87
C ALA A 529 -1.95 -7.51 21.30
N MET A 530 -1.27 -8.64 21.45
CA MET A 530 0.07 -8.85 20.92
C MET A 530 0.08 -8.95 19.39
N GLY A 531 -0.94 -9.58 18.80
CA GLY A 531 -1.15 -9.53 17.34
C GLY A 531 -1.27 -8.10 16.82
N LYS A 532 -2.01 -7.23 17.53
CA LYS A 532 -2.06 -5.80 17.19
C LYS A 532 -0.74 -5.09 17.47
N ALA A 533 -0.03 -5.45 18.55
CA ALA A 533 1.22 -4.82 18.95
C ALA A 533 2.37 -5.08 17.96
N ILE A 534 2.35 -6.19 17.21
CA ILE A 534 3.28 -6.40 16.08
C ILE A 534 2.85 -5.68 14.79
N GLY A 535 1.65 -5.11 14.77
CA GLY A 535 1.13 -4.30 13.67
C GLY A 535 0.09 -4.99 12.78
N MET A 536 -0.39 -6.18 13.13
CA MET A 536 -1.51 -6.81 12.40
C MET A 536 -2.79 -5.98 12.58
N PRO A 537 -3.64 -5.79 11.57
CA PRO A 537 -4.86 -4.99 11.69
C PRO A 537 -5.80 -5.49 12.80
N VAL A 538 -5.92 -6.82 12.92
CA VAL A 538 -6.79 -7.54 13.86
C VAL A 538 -5.95 -8.64 14.53
N GLY A 539 -6.25 -8.96 15.81
CA GLY A 539 -5.58 -10.05 16.52
C GLY A 539 -5.99 -11.43 15.97
N PRO A 540 -5.21 -12.49 16.23
CA PRO A 540 -5.37 -13.77 15.53
C PRO A 540 -6.68 -14.48 15.89
N LEU A 541 -7.18 -14.37 17.13
CA LEU A 541 -8.45 -15.01 17.50
C LEU A 541 -9.62 -14.26 16.87
N ALA A 542 -9.60 -12.94 17.00
CA ALA A 542 -10.66 -12.11 16.44
C ALA A 542 -10.77 -12.19 14.92
N VAL A 543 -9.63 -12.25 14.21
CA VAL A 543 -9.67 -12.38 12.76
C VAL A 543 -10.08 -13.79 12.34
N TYR A 544 -9.80 -14.81 13.16
CA TYR A 544 -10.31 -16.17 12.91
C TYR A 544 -11.84 -16.22 12.99
N ASP A 545 -12.46 -15.48 13.91
CA ASP A 545 -13.92 -15.36 13.94
C ASP A 545 -14.48 -14.74 12.64
N GLU A 546 -13.78 -13.77 12.04
CA GLU A 546 -14.17 -13.15 10.77
C GLU A 546 -13.99 -14.11 9.58
N VAL A 547 -12.87 -14.85 9.54
CA VAL A 547 -12.60 -15.89 8.52
C VAL A 547 -13.58 -17.06 8.63
N SER A 548 -14.04 -17.35 9.85
CA SER A 548 -14.86 -18.49 10.27
C SER A 548 -14.08 -19.78 10.59
N LEU A 549 -14.24 -20.24 11.84
CA LEU A 549 -13.77 -21.57 12.27
C LEU A 549 -14.55 -22.69 11.56
N GLU A 550 -15.83 -22.47 11.28
CA GLU A 550 -16.68 -23.40 10.52
C GLU A 550 -16.17 -23.60 9.08
N LEU A 551 -15.62 -22.56 8.45
CA LEU A 551 -14.96 -22.68 7.15
C LEU A 551 -13.71 -23.56 7.26
N SER A 552 -12.87 -23.33 8.28
CA SER A 552 -11.71 -24.19 8.51
C SER A 552 -12.08 -25.64 8.79
N ARG A 553 -13.15 -25.90 9.54
CA ARG A 553 -13.68 -27.26 9.79
C ARG A 553 -14.03 -27.97 8.49
N LYS A 554 -14.79 -27.30 7.61
CA LYS A 554 -15.18 -27.84 6.29
C LYS A 554 -13.99 -28.02 5.35
N ALA A 555 -13.03 -27.11 5.37
CA ALA A 555 -11.79 -27.24 4.63
C ALA A 555 -11.02 -28.49 5.10
N GLN A 556 -10.90 -28.71 6.41
CA GLN A 556 -10.24 -29.89 6.97
C GLN A 556 -10.95 -31.20 6.61
N GLU A 557 -12.29 -31.22 6.58
CA GLU A 557 -13.06 -32.38 6.08
C GLU A 557 -12.73 -32.68 4.62
N THR A 558 -12.75 -31.64 3.77
CA THR A 558 -12.39 -31.75 2.35
C THR A 558 -10.95 -32.27 2.18
N TRP A 559 -10.01 -31.74 2.95
CA TRP A 559 -8.60 -32.17 2.92
C TRP A 559 -8.42 -33.61 3.38
N LYS A 560 -9.23 -34.06 4.36
CA LYS A 560 -9.25 -35.46 4.82
C LYS A 560 -9.77 -36.38 3.73
N GLU A 561 -10.86 -36.02 3.06
CA GLU A 561 -11.41 -36.78 1.92
C GLU A 561 -10.42 -36.88 0.76
N MET A 562 -9.65 -35.81 0.52
CA MET A 562 -8.58 -35.76 -0.48
C MET A 562 -7.29 -36.49 -0.06
N GLY A 563 -7.17 -36.97 1.19
CA GLY A 563 -5.97 -37.65 1.70
C GLY A 563 -4.75 -36.74 1.91
N VAL A 564 -4.97 -35.43 2.06
CA VAL A 564 -3.91 -34.40 2.19
C VAL A 564 -3.99 -33.62 3.51
N LEU A 565 -4.73 -34.14 4.48
CA LEU A 565 -4.76 -33.59 5.84
C LEU A 565 -3.34 -33.56 6.42
N ASP A 566 -2.97 -32.45 7.08
CA ASP A 566 -1.65 -32.24 7.70
C ASP A 566 -0.44 -32.24 6.75
N LYS A 567 -0.66 -32.09 5.44
CA LYS A 567 0.42 -32.09 4.44
C LYS A 567 1.55 -31.07 4.72
N TRP A 568 1.27 -29.95 5.40
CA TRP A 568 2.28 -28.91 5.73
C TRP A 568 2.65 -28.83 7.20
N GLY A 569 2.21 -29.79 8.02
CA GLY A 569 2.54 -29.85 9.44
C GLY A 569 1.39 -30.30 10.31
N ASP A 570 1.69 -30.44 11.61
CA ASP A 570 0.73 -30.84 12.62
C ASP A 570 -0.43 -29.83 12.76
N GLY A 571 -1.63 -30.23 12.35
CA GLY A 571 -2.87 -29.49 12.56
C GLY A 571 -3.69 -29.94 13.78
N SER A 572 -3.15 -30.81 14.64
CA SER A 572 -3.92 -31.44 15.74
C SER A 572 -4.49 -30.43 16.73
N VAL A 573 -3.71 -29.42 17.11
CA VAL A 573 -4.16 -28.37 18.05
C VAL A 573 -5.28 -27.53 17.44
N VAL A 574 -5.14 -27.13 16.18
CA VAL A 574 -6.17 -26.35 15.48
C VAL A 574 -7.46 -27.16 15.35
N ARG A 575 -7.37 -28.44 14.97
CA ARG A 575 -8.53 -29.33 14.93
C ARG A 575 -9.21 -29.48 16.29
N SER A 576 -8.44 -29.73 17.35
CA SER A 576 -8.95 -29.84 18.71
C SER A 576 -9.74 -28.59 19.12
N VAL A 577 -9.20 -27.40 18.85
CA VAL A 577 -9.91 -26.14 19.16
C VAL A 577 -11.12 -25.93 18.27
N ILE A 578 -11.07 -26.29 16.98
CA ILE A 578 -12.25 -26.25 16.10
C ILE A 578 -13.32 -27.21 16.60
N ASP A 579 -12.98 -28.43 16.99
CA ASP A 579 -13.94 -29.43 17.49
C ASP A 579 -14.62 -28.91 18.76
N THR A 580 -13.87 -28.41 19.73
CA THR A 580 -14.45 -27.80 20.95
C THR A 580 -15.31 -26.58 20.60
N MET A 581 -14.78 -25.61 19.86
CA MET A 581 -15.50 -24.37 19.61
C MET A 581 -16.74 -24.60 18.74
N VAL A 582 -16.62 -25.38 17.67
CA VAL A 582 -17.67 -25.53 16.66
C VAL A 582 -18.59 -26.71 16.95
N VAL A 583 -18.05 -27.90 17.19
CA VAL A 583 -18.84 -29.13 17.35
C VAL A 583 -19.49 -29.19 18.73
N GLU A 584 -18.74 -28.90 19.79
CA GLU A 584 -19.26 -28.99 21.16
C GLU A 584 -20.08 -27.75 21.57
N HIS A 585 -19.67 -26.56 21.11
CA HIS A 585 -20.26 -25.29 21.55
C HIS A 585 -20.98 -24.48 20.47
N GLY A 586 -20.98 -24.92 19.20
CA GLY A 586 -21.71 -24.25 18.12
C GLY A 586 -21.15 -22.88 17.73
N ARG A 587 -19.89 -22.59 18.03
CA ARG A 587 -19.24 -21.28 17.85
C ARG A 587 -18.36 -21.23 16.61
N GLY A 588 -18.99 -21.22 15.45
CA GLY A 588 -18.34 -21.25 14.13
C GLY A 588 -17.66 -19.94 13.67
N GLY A 589 -17.69 -18.87 14.48
CA GLY A 589 -17.21 -17.54 14.14
C GLY A 589 -18.33 -16.50 14.02
N ARG A 590 -17.99 -15.28 13.61
CA ARG A 590 -18.89 -14.10 13.66
C ARG A 590 -20.21 -14.31 12.92
N HIS A 591 -20.18 -14.95 11.75
CA HIS A 591 -21.38 -15.23 10.95
C HIS A 591 -22.17 -16.47 11.42
N HIS A 592 -21.70 -17.17 12.44
CA HIS A 592 -22.30 -18.39 13.00
C HIS A 592 -22.69 -18.19 14.48
N GLY A 593 -23.11 -16.98 14.86
CA GLY A 593 -23.57 -16.68 16.22
C GLY A 593 -22.47 -16.42 17.26
N GLY A 594 -21.21 -16.42 16.85
CA GLY A 594 -20.06 -16.15 17.71
C GLY A 594 -18.93 -17.16 17.54
N GLY A 595 -17.73 -16.78 17.95
CA GLY A 595 -16.54 -17.63 17.95
C GLY A 595 -15.78 -17.45 19.26
N PHE A 596 -14.50 -17.12 19.23
CA PHE A 596 -13.77 -16.70 20.44
C PHE A 596 -14.42 -15.47 21.12
N TYR A 597 -15.12 -14.66 20.34
CA TYR A 597 -15.87 -13.49 20.80
C TYR A 597 -17.39 -13.67 20.65
N GLU A 598 -18.13 -12.96 21.50
CA GLU A 598 -19.53 -12.61 21.32
C GLU A 598 -19.64 -11.24 20.64
N TYR A 599 -20.63 -11.08 19.78
CA TYR A 599 -20.82 -9.89 18.96
C TYR A 599 -22.21 -9.30 19.19
N SER A 600 -22.25 -8.03 19.58
CA SER A 600 -23.47 -7.26 19.78
C SER A 600 -23.99 -6.69 18.46
N GLU A 601 -25.27 -6.33 18.40
CA GLU A 601 -25.89 -5.70 17.23
C GLU A 601 -25.23 -4.37 16.82
N ASP A 602 -24.68 -3.63 17.79
CA ASP A 602 -23.94 -2.39 17.56
C ASP A 602 -22.52 -2.60 16.99
N GLY A 603 -22.11 -3.86 16.81
CA GLY A 603 -20.79 -4.25 16.31
C GLY A 603 -19.69 -4.28 17.37
N SER A 604 -20.00 -3.98 18.64
CA SER A 604 -19.09 -4.25 19.75
C SER A 604 -18.90 -5.74 19.96
N LYS A 605 -17.79 -6.11 20.63
CA LYS A 605 -17.46 -7.51 20.90
C LYS A 605 -16.89 -7.68 22.30
N ALA A 606 -17.17 -8.84 22.90
CA ALA A 606 -16.62 -9.28 24.18
C ALA A 606 -16.07 -10.70 24.05
N ILE A 607 -15.11 -11.08 24.89
CA ILE A 607 -14.66 -12.48 24.94
C ILE A 607 -15.82 -13.35 25.39
N TRP A 608 -16.01 -14.50 24.75
CA TRP A 608 -16.95 -15.50 25.21
C TRP A 608 -16.53 -16.03 26.59
N PRO A 609 -17.35 -15.87 27.65
CA PRO A 609 -16.90 -16.13 29.02
C PRO A 609 -16.34 -17.55 29.25
N GLN A 610 -16.98 -18.57 28.70
CA GLN A 610 -16.56 -19.97 28.83
C GLN A 610 -15.22 -20.27 28.15
N LEU A 611 -14.73 -19.39 27.26
CA LEU A 611 -13.39 -19.52 26.68
C LEU A 611 -12.30 -19.51 27.77
N PHE A 612 -12.53 -18.76 28.86
CA PHE A 612 -11.63 -18.76 30.01
C PHE A 612 -11.65 -20.10 30.74
N ASP A 613 -12.83 -20.68 30.96
CA ASP A 613 -12.97 -21.95 31.67
C ASP A 613 -12.32 -23.12 30.90
N ILE A 614 -12.38 -23.07 29.56
CA ILE A 614 -11.86 -24.13 28.69
C ILE A 614 -10.33 -24.01 28.52
N TYR A 615 -9.84 -22.82 28.21
CA TYR A 615 -8.45 -22.66 27.74
C TYR A 615 -7.54 -21.92 28.71
N TYR A 616 -8.03 -20.89 29.39
CA TYR A 616 -7.15 -20.04 30.20
C TYR A 616 -6.62 -20.78 31.42
N LYS A 617 -5.30 -20.84 31.55
CA LYS A 617 -4.60 -21.51 32.65
C LYS A 617 -3.88 -20.46 33.48
N PRO A 618 -4.41 -20.06 34.65
CA PRO A 618 -3.73 -19.15 35.54
C PRO A 618 -2.32 -19.66 35.87
N GLY A 619 -1.30 -18.85 35.62
CA GLY A 619 0.11 -19.22 35.82
C GLY A 619 0.87 -19.64 34.57
N THR A 620 0.20 -19.85 33.42
CA THR A 620 0.91 -19.97 32.13
C THR A 620 1.65 -18.66 31.84
N HIS A 621 2.97 -18.74 31.74
CA HIS A 621 3.82 -17.59 31.44
C HIS A 621 4.54 -17.77 30.10
N VAL A 622 4.10 -17.02 29.10
CA VAL A 622 4.81 -16.82 27.84
C VAL A 622 5.17 -15.34 27.78
N SER A 623 6.44 -15.02 27.52
CA SER A 623 6.87 -13.62 27.48
C SER A 623 6.13 -12.86 26.37
N GLU A 624 5.83 -11.57 26.56
CA GLU A 624 5.20 -10.78 25.50
C GLU A 624 6.01 -10.78 24.20
N GLN A 625 7.34 -10.80 24.31
CA GLN A 625 8.23 -10.85 23.15
C GLN A 625 8.10 -12.18 22.42
N ASP A 626 8.00 -13.30 23.13
CA ASP A 626 7.80 -14.62 22.51
C ASP A 626 6.42 -14.71 21.85
N ILE A 627 5.36 -14.17 22.46
CA ILE A 627 4.04 -14.11 21.81
C ILE A 627 4.13 -13.32 20.49
N LYS A 628 4.78 -12.14 20.52
CA LYS A 628 4.97 -11.29 19.33
C LYS A 628 5.77 -12.01 18.25
N ASP A 629 6.91 -12.60 18.62
CA ASP A 629 7.78 -13.30 17.68
C ASP A 629 7.12 -14.54 17.13
N ARG A 630 6.40 -15.33 17.95
CA ARG A 630 5.64 -16.49 17.47
C ARG A 630 4.62 -16.08 16.40
N LEU A 631 3.82 -15.06 16.68
CA LEU A 631 2.80 -14.55 15.76
C LEU A 631 3.39 -13.94 14.47
N LEU A 632 4.60 -13.36 14.52
CA LEU A 632 5.25 -12.77 13.34
C LEU A 632 6.09 -13.78 12.55
N PHE A 633 6.87 -14.62 13.22
CA PHE A 633 7.82 -15.54 12.59
C PHE A 633 7.12 -16.68 11.86
N ARG A 634 5.96 -17.14 12.33
CA ARG A 634 5.21 -18.21 11.66
C ARG A 634 4.86 -17.86 10.20
N PRO A 635 4.21 -16.73 9.90
CA PRO A 635 3.96 -16.35 8.51
C PRO A 635 5.23 -15.96 7.73
N VAL A 636 6.30 -15.50 8.41
CA VAL A 636 7.59 -15.25 7.76
C VAL A 636 8.24 -16.55 7.28
N ILE A 637 8.34 -17.55 8.16
CA ILE A 637 8.83 -18.89 7.84
C ILE A 637 8.03 -19.49 6.68
N GLU A 638 6.70 -19.36 6.72
CA GLU A 638 5.85 -19.90 5.66
C GLU A 638 6.03 -19.19 4.33
N SER A 639 6.23 -17.87 4.33
CA SER A 639 6.55 -17.10 3.13
C SER A 639 7.88 -17.54 2.50
N LEU A 640 8.90 -17.78 3.32
CA LEU A 640 10.19 -18.29 2.87
C LEU A 640 10.07 -19.73 2.32
N LYS A 641 9.27 -20.60 2.96
CA LYS A 641 8.95 -21.93 2.43
C LYS A 641 8.22 -21.84 1.08
N CYS A 642 7.29 -20.89 0.92
CA CYS A 642 6.61 -20.66 -0.35
C CYS A 642 7.60 -20.23 -1.45
N LEU A 643 8.61 -19.41 -1.12
CA LEU A 643 9.66 -19.05 -2.06
C LEU A 643 10.58 -20.24 -2.39
N GLU A 644 11.03 -20.97 -1.37
CA GLU A 644 11.90 -22.15 -1.51
C GLU A 644 11.25 -23.26 -2.36
N THR A 645 9.95 -23.48 -2.17
CA THR A 645 9.17 -24.50 -2.90
C THR A 645 8.56 -23.98 -4.20
N ASN A 646 8.98 -22.79 -4.66
CA ASN A 646 8.54 -22.16 -5.90
C ASN A 646 7.02 -21.93 -5.98
N VAL A 647 6.31 -21.84 -4.86
CA VAL A 647 4.93 -21.33 -4.83
C VAL A 647 4.94 -19.84 -5.16
N LEU A 648 5.83 -19.10 -4.50
CA LEU A 648 6.16 -17.72 -4.88
C LEU A 648 7.23 -17.74 -5.96
N ARG A 649 7.00 -17.01 -7.05
CA ARG A 649 7.95 -16.85 -8.15
C ARG A 649 8.94 -15.71 -7.96
N SER A 650 8.64 -14.77 -7.05
CA SER A 650 9.51 -13.64 -6.74
C SER A 650 9.31 -13.10 -5.33
N VAL A 651 10.34 -12.46 -4.78
CA VAL A 651 10.29 -11.77 -3.49
C VAL A 651 9.30 -10.60 -3.51
N ALA A 652 9.22 -9.87 -4.63
CA ALA A 652 8.29 -8.75 -4.77
C ALA A 652 6.82 -9.19 -4.65
N ASP A 653 6.43 -10.28 -5.32
CA ASP A 653 5.08 -10.84 -5.21
C ASP A 653 4.78 -11.31 -3.79
N GLY A 654 5.75 -11.95 -3.12
CA GLY A 654 5.60 -12.38 -1.73
C GLY A 654 5.40 -11.21 -0.76
N ASN A 655 6.22 -10.16 -0.86
CA ASN A 655 6.13 -8.99 0.01
C ASN A 655 4.84 -8.20 -0.23
N ILE A 656 4.52 -7.86 -1.49
CA ILE A 656 3.29 -7.14 -1.84
C ILE A 656 2.06 -7.97 -1.48
N GLY A 657 2.07 -9.27 -1.81
CA GLY A 657 1.02 -10.20 -1.46
C GLY A 657 0.76 -10.28 0.05
N SER A 658 1.84 -10.32 0.84
CA SER A 658 1.72 -10.38 2.30
C SER A 658 1.04 -9.12 2.87
N ILE A 659 1.41 -7.93 2.41
CA ILE A 659 0.86 -6.66 2.91
C ILE A 659 -0.57 -6.45 2.42
N MET A 660 -0.79 -6.62 1.10
CA MET A 660 -2.05 -6.24 0.45
C MET A 660 -3.13 -7.32 0.50
N GLY A 661 -2.75 -8.59 0.63
CA GLY A 661 -3.67 -9.72 0.71
C GLY A 661 -4.02 -10.08 2.14
N ILE A 662 -3.01 -10.24 3.00
CA ILE A 662 -3.17 -10.87 4.33
C ILE A 662 -2.77 -9.96 5.50
N GLY A 663 -2.54 -8.68 5.22
CA GLY A 663 -2.39 -7.64 6.24
C GLY A 663 -1.09 -7.68 7.02
N ALA A 664 0.00 -8.17 6.41
CA ALA A 664 1.32 -8.12 7.01
C ALA A 664 1.66 -6.70 7.50
N PRO A 665 2.33 -6.53 8.67
CA PRO A 665 2.57 -5.21 9.23
C PRO A 665 3.42 -4.35 8.28
N VAL A 666 2.94 -3.16 7.90
CA VAL A 666 3.58 -2.34 6.87
C VAL A 666 5.06 -1.98 7.15
N TRP A 667 5.45 -1.91 8.42
CA TRP A 667 6.82 -1.60 8.85
C TRP A 667 7.84 -2.70 8.50
N THR A 668 7.36 -3.92 8.22
CA THR A 668 8.22 -5.05 7.81
C THR A 668 8.60 -4.98 6.34
N GLY A 669 7.88 -4.22 5.52
CA GLY A 669 8.02 -4.29 4.06
C GLY A 669 7.53 -5.62 3.49
N GLY A 670 6.73 -6.36 4.25
CA GLY A 670 6.34 -7.71 3.90
C GLY A 670 7.28 -8.74 4.51
N TYR A 671 6.81 -9.98 4.55
CA TYR A 671 7.41 -11.00 5.39
C TYR A 671 8.82 -11.42 4.97
N ILE A 672 9.15 -11.39 3.67
CA ILE A 672 10.50 -11.76 3.20
C ILE A 672 11.46 -10.58 3.42
N GLN A 673 11.03 -9.36 3.14
CA GLN A 673 11.82 -8.14 3.37
C GLN A 673 12.16 -7.94 4.86
N PHE A 674 11.29 -8.36 5.77
CA PHE A 674 11.57 -8.37 7.20
C PHE A 674 12.91 -9.06 7.53
N VAL A 675 13.20 -10.19 6.89
CA VAL A 675 14.39 -11.00 7.16
C VAL A 675 15.66 -10.23 6.79
N ASN A 676 15.62 -9.46 5.70
CA ASN A 676 16.74 -8.63 5.25
C ASN A 676 17.17 -7.62 6.32
N THR A 677 16.21 -6.96 6.98
CA THR A 677 16.53 -5.92 7.98
C THR A 677 16.57 -6.43 9.42
N TYR A 678 15.93 -7.57 9.72
CA TYR A 678 16.17 -8.30 10.97
C TYR A 678 17.60 -8.87 11.01
N GLY A 679 18.09 -9.26 9.83
CA GLY A 679 19.36 -9.94 9.59
C GLY A 679 19.16 -11.46 9.53
N ALA A 680 19.51 -12.09 8.42
CA ALA A 680 19.28 -13.52 8.18
C ALA A 680 19.88 -14.42 9.29
N GLN A 681 21.10 -14.11 9.74
CA GLN A 681 21.76 -14.83 10.83
C GLN A 681 20.95 -14.74 12.14
N ARG A 682 20.55 -13.52 12.52
CA ARG A 682 19.73 -13.30 13.73
C ARG A 682 18.36 -13.97 13.60
N PHE A 683 17.78 -13.96 12.40
CA PHE A 683 16.49 -14.61 12.13
C PHE A 683 16.58 -16.12 12.36
N VAL A 684 17.64 -16.77 11.85
CA VAL A 684 17.90 -18.20 12.05
C VAL A 684 18.12 -18.52 13.52
N GLU A 685 18.90 -17.71 14.23
CA GLU A 685 19.12 -17.87 15.67
C GLU A 685 17.81 -17.79 16.46
N ARG A 686 16.97 -16.79 16.17
CA ARG A 686 15.68 -16.64 16.82
C ARG A 686 14.72 -17.77 16.47
N CYS A 687 14.73 -18.26 15.23
CA CYS A 687 13.98 -19.46 14.83
C CYS A 687 14.39 -20.66 15.69
N ARG A 688 15.69 -20.89 15.90
CA ARG A 688 16.21 -21.99 16.72
C ARG A 688 15.79 -21.87 18.19
N GLU A 689 15.81 -20.66 18.75
CA GLU A 689 15.32 -20.42 20.12
C GLU A 689 13.83 -20.76 20.25
N LEU A 690 13.02 -20.28 19.30
CA LEU A 690 11.58 -20.56 19.30
C LEU A 690 11.28 -22.03 19.04
N GLU A 691 12.05 -22.70 18.18
CA GLU A 691 11.94 -24.12 17.90
C GLU A 691 12.21 -24.97 19.14
N GLN A 692 13.26 -24.65 19.90
CA GLN A 692 13.63 -25.38 21.11
C GLN A 692 12.53 -25.35 22.18
N VAL A 693 11.80 -24.23 22.28
CA VAL A 693 10.79 -24.03 23.33
C VAL A 693 9.39 -24.41 22.85
N TYR A 694 9.05 -24.06 21.60
CA TYR A 694 7.69 -24.13 21.09
C TYR A 694 7.49 -25.19 20.00
N GLY A 695 8.57 -25.78 19.46
CA GLY A 695 8.54 -26.93 18.55
C GLY A 695 8.90 -26.64 17.09
N GLU A 696 9.02 -27.71 16.31
CA GLU A 696 9.59 -27.76 14.94
C GLU A 696 8.94 -26.81 13.92
N ARG A 697 7.73 -26.31 14.19
CA ARG A 697 7.06 -25.34 13.31
C ARG A 697 7.80 -24.00 13.20
N PHE A 698 8.77 -23.74 14.09
CA PHE A 698 9.68 -22.60 14.05
C PHE A 698 11.02 -22.90 13.39
N GLN A 699 11.24 -24.11 12.89
CA GLN A 699 12.46 -24.46 12.17
C GLN A 699 12.67 -23.51 10.99
N ALA A 700 13.86 -22.91 10.92
CA ALA A 700 14.24 -22.04 9.81
C ALA A 700 14.31 -22.86 8.51
N PRO A 701 13.68 -22.39 7.41
CA PRO A 701 13.75 -23.08 6.13
C PRO A 701 15.17 -22.99 5.56
N LYS A 702 15.53 -23.91 4.66
CA LYS A 702 16.88 -24.03 4.10
C LYS A 702 17.31 -22.73 3.42
N ILE A 703 16.39 -22.06 2.70
CA ILE A 703 16.66 -20.78 2.06
C ILE A 703 17.11 -19.71 3.06
N ALA A 704 16.58 -19.69 4.29
CA ALA A 704 17.03 -18.76 5.33
C ALA A 704 18.46 -19.07 5.79
N LEU A 705 18.78 -20.36 5.93
CA LEU A 705 20.13 -20.83 6.31
C LEU A 705 21.16 -20.48 5.23
N ASP A 706 20.82 -20.71 3.96
CA ASP A 706 21.69 -20.45 2.82
C ASP A 706 21.98 -18.92 2.69
N HIS A 707 20.97 -18.07 2.92
CA HIS A 707 21.14 -16.61 2.98
C HIS A 707 21.93 -16.14 4.20
N ALA A 708 21.74 -16.76 5.37
CA ALA A 708 22.54 -16.47 6.56
C ALA A 708 24.03 -16.82 6.36
N ALA A 709 24.31 -17.92 5.65
CA ALA A 709 25.67 -18.37 5.38
C ALA A 709 26.40 -17.50 4.33
N SER A 710 25.67 -17.05 3.29
CA SER A 710 26.24 -16.23 2.20
C SER A 710 26.32 -14.74 2.55
N GLY A 711 25.44 -14.25 3.43
CA GLY A 711 25.28 -12.82 3.70
C GLY A 711 24.47 -12.07 2.64
N GLU A 712 23.92 -12.77 1.64
CA GLU A 712 23.11 -12.17 0.58
C GLU A 712 21.71 -11.81 1.07
N LEU A 713 21.16 -10.71 0.54
CA LEU A 713 19.78 -10.30 0.79
C LEU A 713 18.81 -11.04 -0.14
N PHE A 714 17.57 -11.23 0.30
CA PHE A 714 16.46 -11.66 -0.55
C PHE A 714 16.11 -10.54 -1.55
N SER A 715 16.00 -10.84 -2.85
CA SER A 715 15.76 -9.85 -3.94
C SER A 715 14.71 -10.25 -4.99
#